data_AF-A0A5R9GK16-F1
#
_entry.id   AF-A0A5R9GK16-F1
#
_cell.length_a   1.000
_cell.length_b   1.000
_cell.length_c   1.000
_cell.angle_alpha   90.00
_cell.angle_beta   90.00
_cell.angle_gamma   90.00
#
_symmetry.space_group_name_H-M   'P 1'
#
loop_
_entity.id
_entity.type
_entity.pdbx_description
1 polymer ?
#
loop_
_entity_poly.entity_id
_entity_poly.type
_entity_poly.pdbx_seq_one_letter_code
_entity_poly.pdbx_strand_id
1 'polypeptide(L)'
;MHSTDLHPFANPGRTKLSLVSRGLALPEGLPEASRWIAPANATESVVDIRLPSGHLCTVPVGQPYTERSTYKLLSDDDGFYLECAGEVERVRLVETPAFYRKKTRNGARMGNISSLHDRLLMLYPTMGCGFFAIPGAACQYCQYDSMLNESEPPMRDPLELVEVVRAALAEREIDTVYLYNGYSPGADAGLSRLLPVVALLRRHLPYQQIALETVAPQDLSVIDELYDAGLDIFVCNLEVADEMRFAEVCAGKHTHGGQARIWEALHYARSVFRAGAVVSHLIVGLESLESTRAGMKQLIEAGVVPLLVPFRPLPGTPLGDQPLPTLDDVEQALLIQSDLVISSSLPTHRLRDMGRVLTPMESRVLDGVEPSLQQRFVISMAGRKLEGWFDSLRRHVLHNSKMQAEAGRKERPLPASALLFRQTVPFLLLAVIGAGAYSLLQWSPPAALSEAGWHALVVFMLCLVLWVSQLLPLSVTSLLGMALLPLVGALPSADVYALFGNKAVFFILGAFILAAGIMKSGLSEHLALAVFERCGQSPRKLLLSMLLLPALMSCFMPEHAVAAVLLPIVWSIVHGLGLKPGNRYAMAIFLAMAWGAVIGGVMTLLGGARGPLAMAIVEEMTGRGFSFTDWTVAAAPIVIGVLLAAAMLLLRFAPHHEVDLQGALLRIEERQLQLGRMDMQAKAMAALMLATVGGWIFMSEGVGLATIALISVVAMFALRIVGWKEIQSHIDWGIVLMYGGAIAIAKSLEKTGAAEWVATAFWPDGLTGIAMLALVGLFTMLLTEAISNSAAVAIMLPISLPLGVMSGMDPTTVALTVGIMSGFAFMLPMGTPANAMAFATGYVDLLRMIRLGSMLALTALTLFVLGLGFWWPLIGRGV
;
A
#
# COMPACT_ATOMS: atom_id res chain seq x y z
N MET A 1 -31.39 7.85 -52.12
CA MET A 1 -31.21 8.73 -50.96
C MET A 1 -30.69 10.05 -51.46
N HIS A 2 -31.52 11.10 -51.45
CA HIS A 2 -31.03 12.46 -51.71
C HIS A 2 -30.25 12.89 -50.46
N SER A 3 -28.94 13.07 -50.60
CA SER A 3 -28.10 13.67 -49.57
C SER A 3 -28.57 15.09 -49.33
N THR A 4 -28.96 15.42 -48.09
CA THR A 4 -29.19 16.80 -47.63
C THR A 4 -27.88 17.55 -47.35
N ASP A 5 -26.73 16.89 -47.49
CA ASP A 5 -25.41 17.48 -47.23
C ASP A 5 -24.89 18.22 -48.49
N LEU A 6 -25.46 19.40 -48.76
CA LEU A 6 -24.82 20.40 -49.62
C LEU A 6 -23.64 20.98 -48.83
N HIS A 7 -22.40 20.75 -49.28
CA HIS A 7 -21.15 21.16 -48.62
C HIS A 7 -20.80 20.42 -47.30
N PRO A 8 -20.56 19.09 -47.34
CA PRO A 8 -20.29 18.24 -46.16
C PRO A 8 -19.03 18.63 -45.36
N PHE A 9 -18.13 19.43 -45.92
CA PHE A 9 -16.88 19.87 -45.28
C PHE A 9 -16.90 21.33 -44.80
N ALA A 10 -18.00 22.06 -45.00
CA ALA A 10 -18.08 23.48 -44.63
C ALA A 10 -18.09 23.74 -43.11
N ASN A 11 -18.63 22.81 -42.32
CA ASN A 11 -18.63 22.89 -40.86
C ASN A 11 -17.96 21.62 -40.28
N PRO A 12 -16.78 21.74 -39.64
CA PRO A 12 -16.03 20.59 -39.14
C PRO A 12 -16.77 19.81 -38.03
N GLY A 13 -17.64 20.48 -37.27
CA GLY A 13 -18.51 19.83 -36.27
C GLY A 13 -19.56 18.94 -36.94
N ARG A 14 -20.20 19.44 -38.00
CA ARG A 14 -21.16 18.66 -38.80
C ARG A 14 -20.48 17.52 -39.56
N THR A 15 -19.27 17.75 -40.09
CA THR A 15 -18.43 16.69 -40.68
C THR A 15 -18.12 15.58 -39.67
N LYS A 16 -17.63 15.94 -38.47
CA LYS A 16 -17.37 14.99 -37.38
C LYS A 16 -18.64 14.22 -36.99
N LEU A 17 -19.75 14.92 -36.82
CA LEU A 17 -21.04 14.31 -36.46
C LEU A 17 -21.47 13.28 -37.52
N SER A 18 -21.35 13.64 -38.79
CA SER A 18 -21.73 12.78 -39.91
C SER A 18 -20.86 11.53 -40.00
N LEU A 19 -19.54 11.69 -39.95
CA LEU A 19 -18.58 10.57 -39.94
C LEU A 19 -18.82 9.63 -38.75
N VAL A 20 -19.02 10.19 -37.55
CA VAL A 20 -19.28 9.39 -36.37
C VAL A 20 -20.63 8.66 -36.46
N SER A 21 -21.68 9.28 -36.99
CA SER A 21 -23.03 8.70 -37.00
C SER A 21 -23.23 7.69 -38.12
N ARG A 22 -22.75 8.01 -39.33
CA ARG A 22 -22.95 7.21 -40.54
C ARG A 22 -21.76 6.31 -40.87
N GLY A 23 -20.59 6.56 -40.26
CA GLY A 23 -19.36 5.86 -40.56
C GLY A 23 -18.83 6.19 -41.95
N LEU A 24 -17.92 5.33 -42.43
CA LEU A 24 -17.14 5.55 -43.63
C LEU A 24 -17.07 4.26 -44.46
N ALA A 25 -17.28 4.38 -45.76
CA ALA A 25 -17.07 3.29 -46.71
C ALA A 25 -15.59 3.20 -47.11
N LEU A 26 -15.07 1.98 -47.21
CA LEU A 26 -13.71 1.67 -47.64
C LEU A 26 -13.73 0.92 -48.98
N PRO A 27 -14.05 1.60 -50.11
CA PRO A 27 -14.30 0.93 -51.39
C PRO A 27 -13.07 0.18 -51.94
N GLU A 28 -11.87 0.69 -51.69
CA GLU A 28 -10.60 0.10 -52.15
C GLU A 28 -9.87 -0.66 -51.01
N GLY A 29 -10.49 -0.75 -49.83
CA GLY A 29 -9.83 -1.17 -48.61
C GLY A 29 -8.81 -0.14 -48.11
N LEU A 30 -8.05 -0.51 -47.07
CA LEU A 30 -6.95 0.31 -46.54
C LEU A 30 -5.62 -0.43 -46.67
N PRO A 31 -4.58 0.19 -47.26
CA PRO A 31 -3.23 -0.37 -47.25
C PRO A 31 -2.76 -0.51 -45.80
N GLU A 32 -2.18 -1.67 -45.47
CA GLU A 32 -1.79 -2.02 -44.10
C GLU A 32 -2.93 -1.86 -43.08
N ALA A 33 -4.18 -2.24 -43.40
CA ALA A 33 -5.38 -2.04 -42.57
C ALA A 33 -5.16 -2.24 -41.05
N SER A 34 -4.40 -3.25 -40.62
CA SER A 34 -4.03 -3.51 -39.20
C SER A 34 -3.25 -2.39 -38.48
N ARG A 35 -2.77 -1.39 -39.21
CA ARG A 35 -2.09 -0.17 -38.71
C ARG A 35 -3.06 0.96 -38.41
N TRP A 36 -4.22 0.97 -39.07
CA TRP A 36 -5.19 2.08 -39.03
C TRP A 36 -6.51 1.68 -38.38
N ILE A 37 -6.90 0.42 -38.51
CA ILE A 37 -8.17 -0.10 -38.02
C ILE A 37 -7.97 -0.69 -36.62
N ALA A 38 -8.67 -0.13 -35.65
CA ALA A 38 -8.73 -0.61 -34.28
C ALA A 38 -10.10 -1.27 -33.99
N PRO A 39 -10.15 -2.31 -33.14
CA PRO A 39 -11.42 -2.73 -32.57
C PRO A 39 -11.96 -1.60 -31.66
N ALA A 40 -13.23 -1.23 -31.81
CA ALA A 40 -13.89 -0.32 -30.87
C ALA A 40 -14.62 -1.09 -29.77
N ASN A 41 -15.25 -2.19 -30.14
CA ASN A 41 -15.90 -3.18 -29.28
C ASN A 41 -15.82 -4.56 -29.96
N ALA A 42 -16.62 -5.53 -29.52
CA ALA A 42 -16.60 -6.90 -30.04
C ALA A 42 -16.95 -7.03 -31.53
N THR A 43 -17.75 -6.12 -32.08
CA THR A 43 -18.33 -6.25 -33.43
C THR A 43 -17.96 -5.11 -34.36
N GLU A 44 -17.69 -3.91 -33.83
CA GLU A 44 -17.45 -2.69 -34.59
C GLU A 44 -15.96 -2.33 -34.62
N SER A 45 -15.45 -2.06 -35.82
CA SER A 45 -14.10 -1.55 -36.04
C SER A 45 -14.14 -0.05 -36.32
N VAL A 46 -13.08 0.67 -35.95
CA VAL A 46 -12.97 2.11 -36.13
C VAL A 46 -11.65 2.50 -36.76
N VAL A 47 -11.67 3.64 -37.45
CA VAL A 47 -10.50 4.36 -37.93
C VAL A 47 -10.51 5.74 -37.28
N ASP A 48 -9.38 6.13 -36.69
CA ASP A 48 -9.21 7.46 -36.13
C ASP A 48 -8.70 8.42 -37.21
N ILE A 49 -9.50 9.45 -37.50
CA ILE A 49 -9.24 10.45 -38.55
C ILE A 49 -9.10 11.83 -37.91
N ARG A 50 -8.04 12.56 -38.23
CA ARG A 50 -7.88 13.95 -37.86
C ARG A 50 -8.21 14.85 -39.05
N LEU A 51 -9.25 15.67 -38.89
CA LEU A 51 -9.69 16.65 -39.88
C LEU A 51 -8.67 17.81 -39.99
N PRO A 52 -8.65 18.59 -41.09
CA PRO A 52 -7.79 19.78 -41.23
C PRO A 52 -7.97 20.81 -40.12
N SER A 53 -9.18 20.90 -39.57
CA SER A 53 -9.52 21.72 -38.40
C SER A 53 -8.89 21.24 -37.09
N GLY A 54 -8.21 20.09 -37.09
CA GLY A 54 -7.53 19.50 -35.93
C GLY A 54 -8.40 18.54 -35.10
N HIS A 55 -9.72 18.52 -35.33
CA HIS A 55 -10.66 17.64 -34.63
C HIS A 55 -10.38 16.17 -34.93
N LEU A 56 -10.35 15.34 -33.88
CA LEU A 56 -10.29 13.89 -34.02
C LEU A 56 -11.71 13.31 -34.16
N CYS A 57 -11.86 12.41 -35.13
CA CYS A 57 -13.05 11.64 -35.39
C CYS A 57 -12.70 10.15 -35.27
N THR A 58 -13.29 9.44 -34.31
CA THR A 58 -13.26 7.98 -34.28
C THR A 58 -14.42 7.46 -35.13
N VAL A 59 -14.10 6.98 -36.33
CA VAL A 59 -15.07 6.72 -37.39
C VAL A 59 -15.34 5.22 -37.53
N PRO A 60 -16.58 4.75 -37.41
CA PRO A 60 -16.94 3.36 -37.67
C PRO A 60 -16.68 2.92 -39.11
N VAL A 61 -16.17 1.70 -39.26
CA VAL A 61 -15.93 1.06 -40.56
C VAL A 61 -16.29 -0.42 -40.52
N GLY A 62 -16.50 -1.01 -41.70
CA GLY A 62 -16.65 -2.47 -41.86
C GLY A 62 -17.99 -3.04 -41.39
N GLN A 63 -19.03 -2.21 -41.30
CA GLN A 63 -20.41 -2.62 -41.02
C GLN A 63 -21.33 -2.36 -42.23
N PRO A 64 -22.45 -3.09 -42.37
CA PRO A 64 -23.40 -2.89 -43.47
C PRO A 64 -23.98 -1.47 -43.58
N TYR A 65 -24.09 -0.73 -42.47
CA TYR A 65 -24.52 0.68 -42.53
C TYR A 65 -23.38 1.61 -42.96
N THR A 66 -22.12 1.29 -42.65
CA THR A 66 -20.95 2.08 -43.04
C THR A 66 -20.61 1.94 -44.51
N GLU A 67 -20.87 0.76 -45.10
CA GLU A 67 -20.73 0.54 -46.56
C GLU A 67 -21.73 1.36 -47.38
N ARG A 68 -22.88 1.68 -46.77
CA ARG A 68 -23.92 2.55 -47.33
C ARG A 68 -23.66 4.04 -47.04
N SER A 69 -22.56 4.37 -46.36
CA SER A 69 -22.20 5.76 -46.07
C SER A 69 -21.92 6.54 -47.35
N THR A 70 -22.31 7.81 -47.37
CA THR A 70 -21.96 8.75 -48.45
C THR A 70 -20.49 9.15 -48.40
N TYR A 71 -19.82 8.97 -47.26
CA TYR A 71 -18.40 9.24 -47.10
C TYR A 71 -17.60 8.01 -47.54
N LYS A 72 -16.63 8.24 -48.43
CA LYS A 72 -15.63 7.25 -48.83
C LYS A 72 -14.24 7.73 -48.46
N LEU A 73 -13.41 6.81 -47.99
CA LEU A 73 -11.98 7.08 -47.81
C LEU A 73 -11.23 6.57 -49.02
N LEU A 74 -10.50 7.48 -49.65
CA LEU A 74 -9.65 7.21 -50.80
C LEU A 74 -8.18 7.43 -50.39
N SER A 75 -7.27 6.72 -51.06
CA SER A 75 -5.84 6.87 -50.85
C SER A 75 -5.11 7.02 -52.19
N ASP A 76 -4.15 7.93 -52.26
CA ASP A 76 -3.22 8.08 -53.37
C ASP A 76 -1.76 8.14 -52.86
N ASP A 77 -0.80 8.42 -53.75
CA ASP A 77 0.62 8.55 -53.41
C ASP A 77 0.91 9.71 -52.42
N ASP A 78 0.02 10.71 -52.34
CA ASP A 78 0.13 11.91 -51.51
C ASP A 78 -0.63 11.81 -50.17
N GLY A 79 -1.46 10.79 -49.95
CA GLY A 79 -2.07 10.48 -48.65
C GLY A 79 -3.54 10.04 -48.70
N PHE A 80 -4.30 10.42 -47.68
CA PHE A 80 -5.70 9.99 -47.51
C PHE A 80 -6.67 11.17 -47.66
N TYR A 81 -7.81 10.92 -48.31
CA TYR A 81 -8.83 11.94 -48.57
C TYR A 81 -10.23 11.37 -48.35
N LEU A 82 -11.13 12.19 -47.82
CA LEU A 82 -12.55 11.89 -47.72
C LEU A 82 -13.27 12.43 -48.96
N GLU A 83 -14.03 11.57 -49.65
CA GLU A 83 -14.96 11.95 -50.72
C GLU A 83 -16.39 11.87 -50.19
N CYS A 84 -17.16 12.94 -50.38
CA CYS A 84 -18.60 12.93 -50.12
C CYS A 84 -19.30 13.90 -51.06
N ALA A 85 -20.33 13.42 -51.78
CA ALA A 85 -21.15 14.22 -52.68
C ALA A 85 -20.35 15.00 -53.75
N GLY A 86 -19.20 14.46 -54.18
CA GLY A 86 -18.34 15.10 -55.18
C GLY A 86 -17.35 16.14 -54.62
N GLU A 87 -17.38 16.42 -53.32
CA GLU A 87 -16.34 17.20 -52.63
C GLU A 87 -15.26 16.28 -52.05
N VAL A 88 -14.03 16.79 -51.96
CA VAL A 88 -12.88 16.05 -51.42
C VAL A 88 -12.15 16.88 -50.37
N GLU A 89 -11.87 16.29 -49.20
CA GLU A 89 -11.07 16.91 -48.14
C GLU A 89 -9.91 16.00 -47.73
N ARG A 90 -8.69 16.56 -47.68
CA ARG A 90 -7.50 15.81 -47.23
C ARG A 90 -7.56 15.58 -45.73
N VAL A 91 -7.29 14.36 -45.29
CA VAL A 91 -7.34 13.99 -43.87
C VAL A 91 -6.08 13.24 -43.45
N ARG A 92 -5.83 13.20 -42.14
CA ARG A 92 -4.73 12.43 -41.56
C ARG A 92 -5.28 11.26 -40.76
N LEU A 93 -4.90 10.05 -41.13
CA LEU A 93 -5.16 8.87 -40.31
C LEU A 93 -4.24 8.83 -39.09
N VAL A 94 -4.77 8.37 -37.97
CA VAL A 94 -4.03 8.14 -36.74
C VAL A 94 -3.76 6.65 -36.60
N GLU A 95 -2.50 6.30 -36.35
CA GLU A 95 -2.12 4.90 -36.15
C GLU A 95 -2.72 4.32 -34.87
N THR A 96 -3.12 3.05 -34.96
CA THR A 96 -3.58 2.28 -33.81
C THR A 96 -2.49 2.19 -32.75
N PRO A 97 -2.83 2.28 -31.45
CA PRO A 97 -1.84 2.17 -30.38
C PRO A 97 -1.04 0.86 -30.43
N ALA A 98 0.28 0.94 -30.26
CA ALA A 98 1.17 -0.21 -30.26
C ALA A 98 0.87 -1.16 -29.08
N PHE A 99 0.42 -0.62 -27.94
CA PHE A 99 0.07 -1.44 -26.78
C PHE A 99 -1.06 -2.44 -27.04
N TYR A 100 -1.97 -2.22 -28.00
CA TYR A 100 -3.03 -3.17 -28.33
C TYR A 100 -2.51 -4.56 -28.71
N ARG A 101 -1.30 -4.61 -29.31
CA ARG A 101 -0.65 -5.85 -29.75
C ARG A 101 0.09 -6.56 -28.62
N LYS A 102 0.33 -5.89 -27.49
CA LYS A 102 0.96 -6.48 -26.31
C LYS A 102 0.01 -7.45 -25.63
N LYS A 103 0.60 -8.42 -24.92
CA LYS A 103 -0.14 -9.38 -24.10
C LYS A 103 -0.04 -8.99 -22.64
N THR A 104 -1.10 -9.26 -21.91
CA THR A 104 -1.17 -9.16 -20.46
C THR A 104 -0.50 -10.37 -19.80
N ARG A 105 -0.36 -10.35 -18.47
CA ARG A 105 0.13 -11.50 -17.68
C ARG A 105 -0.62 -12.80 -17.92
N ASN A 106 -1.91 -12.71 -18.25
CA ASN A 106 -2.77 -13.86 -18.52
C ASN A 106 -2.78 -14.25 -20.01
N GLY A 107 -1.98 -13.59 -20.85
CA GLY A 107 -1.80 -13.90 -22.26
C GLY A 107 -2.83 -13.28 -23.20
N ALA A 108 -3.82 -12.53 -22.68
CA ALA A 108 -4.81 -11.84 -23.49
C ALA A 108 -4.20 -10.61 -24.18
N ARG A 109 -4.68 -10.28 -25.38
CA ARG A 109 -4.26 -9.06 -26.09
C ARG A 109 -4.89 -7.84 -25.42
N MET A 110 -4.09 -6.82 -25.13
CA MET A 110 -4.59 -5.60 -24.46
C MET A 110 -5.70 -4.89 -25.26
N GLY A 111 -5.66 -4.96 -26.60
CA GLY A 111 -6.71 -4.41 -27.47
C GLY A 111 -8.06 -5.15 -27.40
N ASN A 112 -8.12 -6.34 -26.80
CA ASN A 112 -9.39 -7.05 -26.54
C ASN A 112 -10.03 -6.65 -25.19
N ILE A 113 -9.29 -5.90 -24.37
CA ILE A 113 -9.67 -5.53 -23.00
C ILE A 113 -9.93 -4.02 -22.90
N SER A 114 -9.50 -3.27 -23.91
CA SER A 114 -9.58 -1.82 -23.93
C SER A 114 -9.75 -1.26 -25.33
N SER A 115 -10.32 -0.07 -25.38
CA SER A 115 -10.28 0.80 -26.55
C SER A 115 -9.95 2.22 -26.10
N LEU A 116 -9.10 2.88 -26.87
CA LEU A 116 -8.64 4.24 -26.66
C LEU A 116 -9.27 5.13 -27.72
N HIS A 117 -9.99 6.16 -27.27
CA HIS A 117 -10.61 7.17 -28.11
C HIS A 117 -10.04 8.54 -27.72
N ASP A 118 -9.08 9.03 -28.49
CA ASP A 118 -8.24 10.21 -28.18
C ASP A 118 -7.58 10.10 -26.79
N ARG A 119 -8.23 10.65 -25.76
CA ARG A 119 -7.76 10.75 -24.36
C ARG A 119 -8.62 9.95 -23.39
N LEU A 120 -9.61 9.22 -23.89
CA LEU A 120 -10.51 8.33 -23.15
C LEU A 120 -10.08 6.89 -23.34
N LEU A 121 -9.58 6.26 -22.28
CA LEU A 121 -9.30 4.83 -22.27
C LEU A 121 -10.50 4.09 -21.69
N MET A 122 -11.25 3.39 -22.53
CA MET A 122 -12.30 2.48 -22.09
C MET A 122 -11.69 1.13 -21.73
N LEU A 123 -12.12 0.57 -20.59
CA LEU A 123 -11.74 -0.75 -20.10
C LEU A 123 -12.99 -1.61 -19.90
N TYR A 124 -12.87 -2.89 -20.22
CA TYR A 124 -13.93 -3.88 -20.11
C TYR A 124 -13.63 -4.83 -18.93
N PRO A 125 -14.03 -4.49 -17.69
CA PRO A 125 -13.74 -5.31 -16.52
C PRO A 125 -14.48 -6.65 -16.52
N THR A 126 -15.69 -6.70 -17.08
CA THR A 126 -16.52 -7.91 -17.21
C THR A 126 -16.50 -8.42 -18.64
N MET A 127 -16.47 -9.74 -18.83
CA MET A 127 -16.48 -10.38 -20.15
C MET A 127 -17.92 -10.69 -20.62
N GLY A 128 -18.82 -9.72 -20.48
CA GLY A 128 -20.22 -9.86 -20.89
C GLY A 128 -21.19 -9.10 -20.00
N CYS A 129 -22.48 -9.25 -20.30
CA CYS A 129 -23.58 -8.68 -19.53
C CYS A 129 -24.62 -9.78 -19.27
N GLY A 130 -25.00 -9.98 -18.00
CA GLY A 130 -25.86 -11.10 -17.58
C GLY A 130 -27.26 -11.12 -18.21
N PHE A 131 -27.73 -9.99 -18.75
CA PHE A 131 -28.98 -9.95 -19.51
C PHE A 131 -28.94 -10.77 -20.80
N PHE A 132 -27.76 -11.01 -21.40
CA PHE A 132 -27.63 -11.87 -22.59
C PHE A 132 -27.86 -13.36 -22.28
N ALA A 133 -27.71 -13.78 -21.03
CA ALA A 133 -28.02 -15.14 -20.61
C ALA A 133 -29.53 -15.37 -20.39
N ILE A 134 -30.33 -14.30 -20.32
CA ILE A 134 -31.77 -14.37 -20.09
C ILE A 134 -32.48 -14.12 -21.43
N PRO A 135 -33.23 -15.10 -21.97
CA PRO A 135 -33.92 -14.95 -23.24
C PRO A 135 -34.83 -13.71 -23.27
N GLY A 136 -34.60 -12.83 -24.25
CA GLY A 136 -35.39 -11.61 -24.44
C GLY A 136 -35.08 -10.45 -23.48
N ALA A 137 -34.12 -10.59 -22.57
CA ALA A 137 -33.77 -9.52 -21.62
C ALA A 137 -32.67 -8.57 -22.12
N ALA A 138 -31.85 -8.99 -23.09
CA ALA A 138 -30.82 -8.14 -23.67
C ALA A 138 -31.44 -6.90 -24.33
N CYS A 139 -30.80 -5.73 -24.18
CA CYS A 139 -31.26 -4.51 -24.85
C CYS A 139 -31.24 -4.71 -26.37
N GLN A 140 -32.32 -4.36 -27.06
CA GLN A 140 -32.54 -4.69 -28.47
C GLN A 140 -31.57 -4.00 -29.46
N TYR A 141 -30.82 -2.99 -29.02
CA TYR A 141 -29.78 -2.29 -29.80
C TYR A 141 -28.36 -2.76 -29.47
N CYS A 142 -28.18 -3.58 -28.42
CA CYS A 142 -26.87 -3.78 -27.78
C CYS A 142 -26.16 -5.03 -28.31
N GLN A 143 -24.84 -4.91 -28.51
CA GLN A 143 -23.93 -6.04 -28.76
C GLN A 143 -22.75 -6.03 -27.79
N TYR A 144 -23.03 -5.74 -26.51
CA TYR A 144 -22.03 -5.84 -25.46
C TYR A 144 -21.33 -7.19 -25.58
N ASP A 145 -19.99 -7.16 -25.55
CA ASP A 145 -19.07 -8.27 -25.87
C ASP A 145 -19.64 -9.64 -25.50
N SER A 146 -20.32 -10.26 -26.47
CA SER A 146 -21.21 -11.41 -26.28
C SER A 146 -20.46 -12.75 -26.28
N MET A 147 -19.16 -12.72 -25.98
CA MET A 147 -18.33 -13.92 -26.04
C MET A 147 -18.79 -14.98 -25.03
N LEU A 148 -19.48 -14.60 -23.95
CA LEU A 148 -20.00 -15.50 -22.93
C LEU A 148 -21.44 -15.12 -22.53
N ASN A 149 -22.42 -15.93 -22.92
CA ASN A 149 -23.82 -15.81 -22.50
C ASN A 149 -24.02 -16.41 -21.09
N GLU A 150 -23.26 -15.90 -20.12
CA GLU A 150 -23.31 -16.35 -18.72
C GLU A 150 -24.13 -15.37 -17.87
N SER A 151 -24.95 -15.90 -16.96
CA SER A 151 -25.82 -15.07 -16.10
C SER A 151 -25.01 -14.18 -15.18
N GLU A 152 -23.87 -14.66 -14.70
CA GLU A 152 -22.88 -13.89 -13.96
C GLU A 152 -21.57 -13.86 -14.77
N PRO A 153 -21.35 -12.83 -15.60
CA PRO A 153 -20.16 -12.76 -16.43
C PRO A 153 -18.86 -12.81 -15.60
N PRO A 154 -17.85 -13.55 -16.07
CA PRO A 154 -16.55 -13.58 -15.41
C PRO A 154 -15.90 -12.20 -15.47
N MET A 155 -15.24 -11.84 -14.37
CA MET A 155 -14.49 -10.57 -14.27
C MET A 155 -13.02 -10.83 -14.59
N ARG A 156 -12.42 -9.90 -15.32
CA ARG A 156 -10.99 -9.91 -15.60
C ARG A 156 -10.19 -9.65 -14.33
N ASP A 157 -8.97 -10.15 -14.28
CA ASP A 157 -8.06 -9.87 -13.18
C ASP A 157 -7.87 -8.34 -13.05
N PRO A 158 -8.13 -7.73 -11.89
CA PRO A 158 -7.90 -6.30 -11.67
C PRO A 158 -6.49 -5.83 -12.07
N LEU A 159 -5.47 -6.68 -11.88
CA LEU A 159 -4.08 -6.35 -12.24
C LEU A 159 -3.86 -6.31 -13.75
N GLU A 160 -4.59 -7.13 -14.51
CA GLU A 160 -4.59 -7.12 -15.96
C GLU A 160 -5.11 -5.78 -16.51
N LEU A 161 -6.15 -5.23 -15.87
CA LEU A 161 -6.67 -3.90 -16.21
C LEU A 161 -5.63 -2.79 -15.92
N VAL A 162 -4.89 -2.91 -14.82
CA VAL A 162 -3.80 -1.97 -14.49
C VAL A 162 -2.65 -2.05 -15.51
N GLU A 163 -2.28 -3.25 -15.98
CA GLU A 163 -1.25 -3.41 -17.01
C GLU A 163 -1.61 -2.67 -18.28
N VAL A 164 -2.87 -2.77 -18.70
CA VAL A 164 -3.41 -2.05 -19.87
C VAL A 164 -3.32 -0.54 -19.65
N VAL A 165 -3.77 -0.05 -18.48
CA VAL A 165 -3.70 1.38 -18.14
C VAL A 165 -2.27 1.91 -18.17
N ARG A 166 -1.32 1.17 -17.56
CA ARG A 166 0.10 1.56 -17.55
C ARG A 166 0.70 1.58 -18.96
N ALA A 167 0.36 0.58 -19.78
CA ALA A 167 0.84 0.49 -21.15
C ALA A 167 0.29 1.63 -22.01
N ALA A 168 -0.98 1.98 -21.84
CA ALA A 168 -1.63 3.07 -22.55
C ALA A 168 -1.08 4.44 -22.13
N LEU A 169 -0.90 4.69 -20.82
CA LEU A 169 -0.29 5.93 -20.29
C LEU A 169 1.16 6.13 -20.72
N ALA A 170 1.89 5.05 -21.04
CA ALA A 170 3.27 5.14 -21.52
C ALA A 170 3.36 5.59 -22.99
N GLU A 171 2.26 5.48 -23.75
CA GLU A 171 2.22 5.75 -25.19
C GLU A 171 1.41 7.01 -25.53
N ARG A 172 0.32 7.26 -24.82
CA ARG A 172 -0.65 8.34 -25.09
C ARG A 172 -1.00 9.08 -23.81
N GLU A 173 -1.35 10.36 -23.94
CA GLU A 173 -1.95 11.09 -22.82
C GLU A 173 -3.41 10.66 -22.63
N ILE A 174 -3.76 10.28 -21.41
CA ILE A 174 -5.10 9.82 -21.03
C ILE A 174 -5.59 10.72 -19.89
N ASP A 175 -6.79 11.25 -20.06
CA ASP A 175 -7.45 12.10 -19.05
C ASP A 175 -8.46 11.30 -18.23
N THR A 176 -9.18 10.39 -18.90
CA THR A 176 -10.25 9.60 -18.27
C THR A 176 -10.10 8.11 -18.59
N VAL A 177 -10.15 7.30 -17.55
CA VAL A 177 -10.30 5.85 -17.64
C VAL A 177 -11.76 5.50 -17.38
N TYR A 178 -12.42 4.90 -18.37
CA TYR A 178 -13.85 4.61 -18.37
C TYR A 178 -14.07 3.11 -18.22
N LEU A 179 -14.65 2.69 -17.10
CA LEU A 179 -15.02 1.31 -16.85
C LEU A 179 -16.40 1.06 -17.45
N TYR A 180 -16.46 0.25 -18.50
CA TYR A 180 -17.69 -0.11 -19.19
C TYR A 180 -18.22 -1.44 -18.64
N ASN A 181 -19.15 -1.41 -17.68
CA ASN A 181 -19.60 -2.61 -16.97
C ASN A 181 -20.97 -3.14 -17.45
N GLY A 182 -21.10 -4.46 -17.53
CA GLY A 182 -22.37 -5.15 -17.73
C GLY A 182 -23.13 -5.45 -16.43
N TYR A 183 -24.33 -6.02 -16.57
CA TYR A 183 -25.13 -6.51 -15.43
C TYR A 183 -24.56 -7.82 -14.88
N SER A 184 -24.58 -7.98 -13.55
CA SER A 184 -24.46 -9.29 -12.88
C SER A 184 -25.56 -9.46 -11.83
N PRO A 185 -25.98 -10.70 -11.51
CA PRO A 185 -27.08 -10.95 -10.58
C PRO A 185 -26.70 -10.53 -9.15
N GLY A 186 -27.64 -9.89 -8.46
CA GLY A 186 -27.41 -9.38 -7.10
C GLY A 186 -28.15 -8.06 -6.87
N ALA A 187 -28.23 -7.64 -5.60
CA ALA A 187 -28.83 -6.37 -5.22
C ALA A 187 -27.99 -5.17 -5.66
N ASP A 188 -26.67 -5.33 -5.77
CA ASP A 188 -25.71 -4.29 -6.17
C ASP A 188 -25.40 -4.32 -7.68
N ALA A 189 -26.09 -5.14 -8.47
CA ALA A 189 -25.83 -5.37 -9.89
C ALA A 189 -24.37 -5.79 -10.21
N GLY A 190 -23.65 -6.37 -9.24
CA GLY A 190 -22.24 -6.79 -9.36
C GLY A 190 -21.21 -5.69 -9.11
N LEU A 191 -21.63 -4.51 -8.64
CA LEU A 191 -20.75 -3.36 -8.43
C LEU A 191 -19.72 -3.57 -7.31
N SER A 192 -20.03 -4.35 -6.27
CA SER A 192 -19.09 -4.65 -5.18
C SER A 192 -17.82 -5.33 -5.69
N ARG A 193 -17.93 -6.13 -6.76
CA ARG A 193 -16.78 -6.81 -7.42
C ARG A 193 -15.82 -5.79 -8.08
N LEU A 194 -16.28 -4.57 -8.38
CA LEU A 194 -15.46 -3.51 -8.97
C LEU A 194 -14.76 -2.63 -7.94
N LEU A 195 -15.13 -2.69 -6.65
CA LEU A 195 -14.46 -1.90 -5.61
C LEU A 195 -12.94 -2.12 -5.56
N PRO A 196 -12.43 -3.37 -5.61
CA PRO A 196 -10.98 -3.60 -5.65
C PRO A 196 -10.35 -3.05 -6.93
N VAL A 197 -11.06 -3.11 -8.07
CA VAL A 197 -10.59 -2.58 -9.36
C VAL A 197 -10.44 -1.06 -9.29
N VAL A 198 -11.46 -0.35 -8.81
CA VAL A 198 -11.44 1.12 -8.68
C VAL A 198 -10.36 1.55 -7.70
N ALA A 199 -10.28 0.91 -6.54
CA ALA A 199 -9.26 1.21 -5.53
C ALA A 199 -7.84 0.98 -6.07
N LEU A 200 -7.65 -0.11 -6.83
CA LEU A 200 -6.37 -0.43 -7.45
C LEU A 200 -6.01 0.58 -8.55
N LEU A 201 -6.94 0.89 -9.47
CA LEU A 201 -6.74 1.88 -10.51
C LEU A 201 -6.41 3.25 -9.93
N ARG A 202 -7.07 3.67 -8.85
CA ARG A 202 -6.80 4.94 -8.18
C ARG A 202 -5.34 5.06 -7.70
N ARG A 203 -4.71 3.96 -7.27
CA ARG A 203 -3.27 3.94 -6.90
C ARG A 203 -2.34 4.23 -8.08
N HIS A 204 -2.78 3.96 -9.30
CA HIS A 204 -2.02 4.22 -10.54
C HIS A 204 -2.43 5.51 -11.25
N LEU A 205 -3.64 6.01 -10.95
CA LEU A 205 -4.28 7.18 -11.55
C LEU A 205 -4.51 8.27 -10.49
N PRO A 206 -3.46 8.92 -9.97
CA PRO A 206 -3.62 9.92 -8.91
C PRO A 206 -4.34 11.18 -9.38
N TYR A 207 -4.28 11.49 -10.69
CA TYR A 207 -4.82 12.74 -11.25
C TYR A 207 -5.88 12.53 -12.33
N GLN A 208 -5.86 11.38 -13.00
CA GLN A 208 -6.82 11.04 -14.06
C GLN A 208 -8.18 10.69 -13.45
N GLN A 209 -9.22 10.93 -14.24
CA GLN A 209 -10.58 10.61 -13.83
C GLN A 209 -10.85 9.12 -14.01
N ILE A 210 -11.56 8.52 -13.05
CA ILE A 210 -12.13 7.18 -13.21
C ILE A 210 -13.65 7.32 -13.30
N ALA A 211 -14.19 6.91 -14.44
CA ALA A 211 -15.62 6.83 -14.70
C ALA A 211 -16.07 5.37 -14.68
N LEU A 212 -17.30 5.12 -14.22
CA LEU A 212 -17.91 3.80 -14.22
C LEU A 212 -19.32 3.89 -14.77
N GLU A 213 -19.56 3.17 -15.87
CA GLU A 213 -20.88 2.92 -16.42
C GLU A 213 -21.46 1.64 -15.88
N THR A 214 -22.70 1.69 -15.39
CA THR A 214 -23.36 0.55 -14.77
C THR A 214 -24.86 0.53 -15.00
N VAL A 215 -25.45 -0.63 -14.74
CA VAL A 215 -26.89 -0.79 -14.47
C VAL A 215 -27.19 -0.30 -13.06
N ALA A 216 -28.38 0.28 -12.87
CA ALA A 216 -28.82 0.82 -11.59
C ALA A 216 -28.86 -0.26 -10.50
N PRO A 217 -28.12 -0.11 -9.39
CA PRO A 217 -28.17 -1.06 -8.29
C PRO A 217 -29.43 -0.85 -7.44
N GLN A 218 -29.93 -1.93 -6.85
CA GLN A 218 -30.99 -1.87 -5.81
C GLN A 218 -30.42 -1.45 -4.45
N ASP A 219 -29.21 -1.93 -4.13
CA ASP A 219 -28.45 -1.49 -2.96
C ASP A 219 -27.64 -0.23 -3.31
N LEU A 220 -28.03 0.90 -2.73
CA LEU A 220 -27.40 2.19 -3.01
C LEU A 220 -26.13 2.43 -2.20
N SER A 221 -25.86 1.67 -1.13
CA SER A 221 -24.65 1.87 -0.31
C SER A 221 -23.37 1.61 -1.10
N VAL A 222 -23.44 0.77 -2.14
CA VAL A 222 -22.31 0.51 -3.04
C VAL A 222 -21.84 1.76 -3.77
N ILE A 223 -22.70 2.79 -3.94
CA ILE A 223 -22.33 4.07 -4.54
C ILE A 223 -21.39 4.85 -3.61
N ASP A 224 -21.63 4.80 -2.29
CA ASP A 224 -20.69 5.35 -1.30
C ASP A 224 -19.36 4.61 -1.33
N GLU A 225 -19.41 3.27 -1.35
CA GLU A 225 -18.20 2.43 -1.37
C GLU A 225 -17.35 2.68 -2.61
N LEU A 226 -17.98 2.85 -3.78
CA LEU A 226 -17.30 3.19 -5.04
C LEU A 226 -16.66 4.58 -4.97
N TYR A 227 -17.36 5.57 -4.40
CA TYR A 227 -16.80 6.91 -4.20
C TYR A 227 -15.58 6.87 -3.28
N ASP A 228 -15.67 6.13 -2.17
CA ASP A 228 -14.59 5.95 -1.21
C ASP A 228 -13.40 5.17 -1.80
N ALA A 229 -13.66 4.18 -2.65
CA ALA A 229 -12.64 3.47 -3.43
C ALA A 229 -11.91 4.41 -4.42
N GLY A 230 -12.50 5.57 -4.73
CA GLY A 230 -11.89 6.60 -5.56
C GLY A 230 -12.51 6.75 -6.94
N LEU A 231 -13.79 6.41 -7.13
CA LEU A 231 -14.53 6.74 -8.35
C LEU A 231 -14.76 8.25 -8.44
N ASP A 232 -14.61 8.84 -9.64
CA ASP A 232 -14.84 10.29 -9.86
C ASP A 232 -16.15 10.58 -10.58
N ILE A 233 -16.56 9.72 -11.52
CA ILE A 233 -17.74 9.91 -12.36
C ILE A 233 -18.62 8.65 -12.29
N PHE A 234 -19.88 8.84 -11.92
CA PHE A 234 -20.87 7.76 -11.88
C PHE A 234 -21.80 7.88 -13.09
N VAL A 235 -21.86 6.84 -13.91
CA VAL A 235 -22.69 6.81 -15.12
C VAL A 235 -23.74 5.71 -14.97
N CYS A 236 -25.01 6.09 -15.00
CA CYS A 236 -26.14 5.18 -14.96
C CYS A 236 -27.16 5.59 -16.00
N ASN A 237 -27.31 4.78 -17.04
CA ASN A 237 -28.00 5.20 -18.25
C ASN A 237 -29.51 4.99 -18.17
N LEU A 238 -30.24 5.97 -18.72
CA LEU A 238 -31.66 5.89 -19.01
C LEU A 238 -31.92 5.32 -20.42
N GLU A 239 -31.04 5.65 -21.37
CA GLU A 239 -31.05 5.29 -22.81
C GLU A 239 -32.26 5.74 -23.64
N VAL A 240 -33.46 5.62 -23.10
CA VAL A 240 -34.72 6.02 -23.73
C VAL A 240 -35.57 6.70 -22.65
N ALA A 241 -36.01 7.93 -22.89
CA ALA A 241 -36.80 8.70 -21.94
C ALA A 241 -38.26 8.22 -21.86
N ASP A 242 -38.87 7.83 -22.99
CA ASP A 242 -40.21 7.26 -23.04
C ASP A 242 -40.25 5.90 -22.32
N GLU A 243 -41.08 5.79 -21.28
CA GLU A 243 -41.13 4.61 -20.39
C GLU A 243 -41.61 3.35 -21.12
N MET A 244 -42.57 3.48 -22.03
CA MET A 244 -43.12 2.36 -22.80
C MET A 244 -42.08 1.84 -23.79
N ARG A 245 -41.41 2.76 -24.50
CA ARG A 245 -40.34 2.43 -25.44
C ARG A 245 -39.12 1.88 -24.71
N PHE A 246 -38.80 2.38 -23.52
CA PHE A 246 -37.76 1.83 -22.66
C PHE A 246 -38.07 0.38 -22.27
N ALA A 247 -39.31 0.07 -21.88
CA ALA A 247 -39.72 -1.30 -21.53
C ALA A 247 -39.56 -2.28 -22.72
N GLU A 248 -39.85 -1.82 -23.93
CA GLU A 248 -39.68 -2.61 -25.15
C GLU A 248 -38.19 -2.82 -25.47
N VAL A 249 -37.41 -1.74 -25.52
CA VAL A 249 -36.04 -1.75 -26.02
C VAL A 249 -35.04 -2.27 -24.99
N CYS A 250 -35.26 -1.98 -23.71
CA CYS A 250 -34.37 -2.30 -22.58
C CYS A 250 -35.03 -3.28 -21.61
N ALA A 251 -35.64 -4.35 -22.14
CA ALA A 251 -36.48 -5.29 -21.37
C ALA A 251 -35.83 -5.79 -20.06
N GLY A 252 -34.55 -6.18 -20.07
CA GLY A 252 -33.84 -6.64 -18.87
C GLY A 252 -33.74 -5.55 -17.80
N LYS A 253 -33.38 -4.32 -18.18
CA LYS A 253 -33.33 -3.19 -17.24
C LYS A 253 -34.72 -2.82 -16.73
N HIS A 254 -35.75 -2.93 -17.57
CA HIS A 254 -37.14 -2.75 -17.17
C HIS A 254 -37.56 -3.75 -16.09
N THR A 255 -37.27 -5.04 -16.29
CA THR A 255 -37.53 -6.07 -15.27
C THR A 255 -36.69 -5.89 -14.00
N HIS A 256 -35.53 -5.24 -14.10
CA HIS A 256 -34.67 -4.89 -12.97
C HIS A 256 -35.03 -3.54 -12.31
N GLY A 257 -36.33 -3.25 -12.17
CA GLY A 257 -36.84 -2.06 -11.49
C GLY A 257 -37.05 -0.82 -12.37
N GLY A 258 -36.71 -0.91 -13.66
CA GLY A 258 -37.06 0.07 -14.68
C GLY A 258 -36.50 1.47 -14.45
N GLN A 259 -37.14 2.47 -15.09
CA GLN A 259 -36.68 3.86 -15.00
C GLN A 259 -36.72 4.40 -13.57
N ALA A 260 -37.70 3.98 -12.75
CA ALA A 260 -37.80 4.40 -11.35
C ALA A 260 -36.52 4.08 -10.56
N ARG A 261 -35.96 2.88 -10.76
CA ARG A 261 -34.70 2.47 -10.11
C ARG A 261 -33.50 3.27 -10.62
N ILE A 262 -33.46 3.58 -11.91
CA ILE A 262 -32.41 4.42 -12.52
C ILE A 262 -32.45 5.83 -11.90
N TRP A 263 -33.63 6.44 -11.79
CA TRP A 263 -33.80 7.74 -11.16
C TRP A 263 -33.40 7.75 -9.68
N GLU A 264 -33.78 6.71 -8.93
CA GLU A 264 -33.37 6.56 -7.53
C GLU A 264 -31.84 6.53 -7.38
N ALA A 265 -31.15 5.73 -8.21
CA ALA A 265 -29.69 5.65 -8.23
C ALA A 265 -29.03 6.98 -8.64
N LEU A 266 -29.57 7.67 -9.65
CA LEU A 266 -29.06 8.97 -10.10
C LEU A 266 -29.21 10.05 -9.02
N HIS A 267 -30.38 10.13 -8.36
CA HIS A 267 -30.60 11.08 -7.27
C HIS A 267 -29.70 10.81 -6.07
N TYR A 268 -29.52 9.53 -5.70
CA TYR A 268 -28.61 9.16 -4.62
C TYR A 268 -27.16 9.51 -4.98
N ALA A 269 -26.70 9.16 -6.18
CA ALA A 269 -25.36 9.51 -6.66
C ALA A 269 -25.13 11.03 -6.65
N ARG A 270 -26.15 11.86 -6.92
CA ARG A 270 -26.03 13.32 -6.82
C ARG A 270 -25.79 13.84 -5.41
N SER A 271 -26.21 13.10 -4.38
CA SER A 271 -25.92 13.44 -2.98
C SER A 271 -24.46 13.16 -2.58
N VAL A 272 -23.83 12.17 -3.24
CA VAL A 272 -22.45 11.74 -2.98
C VAL A 272 -21.44 12.50 -3.86
N PHE A 273 -21.67 12.47 -5.18
CA PHE A 273 -20.79 13.05 -6.20
C PHE A 273 -21.04 14.55 -6.39
N ARG A 274 -20.05 15.27 -6.96
CA ARG A 274 -20.19 16.70 -7.29
C ARG A 274 -21.15 16.91 -8.47
N ALA A 275 -21.66 18.13 -8.61
CA ALA A 275 -22.38 18.53 -9.82
C ALA A 275 -21.47 18.29 -11.06
N GLY A 276 -22.05 17.80 -12.15
CA GLY A 276 -21.31 17.47 -13.37
C GLY A 276 -20.56 16.13 -13.36
N ALA A 277 -20.61 15.37 -12.25
CA ALA A 277 -19.95 14.07 -12.11
C ALA A 277 -20.92 12.88 -12.09
N VAL A 278 -22.21 13.12 -12.32
CA VAL A 278 -23.23 12.08 -12.49
C VAL A 278 -23.79 12.24 -13.90
N VAL A 279 -23.77 11.15 -14.67
CA VAL A 279 -24.06 11.16 -16.11
C VAL A 279 -25.08 10.08 -16.43
N SER A 280 -25.92 10.33 -17.44
CA SER A 280 -26.83 9.34 -18.00
C SER A 280 -26.84 9.46 -19.53
N HIS A 281 -26.71 8.33 -20.24
CA HIS A 281 -26.78 8.31 -21.69
C HIS A 281 -28.23 8.32 -22.19
N LEU A 282 -28.48 9.01 -23.30
CA LEU A 282 -29.72 8.94 -24.10
C LEU A 282 -29.38 8.62 -25.56
N ILE A 283 -30.10 7.68 -26.15
CA ILE A 283 -29.86 7.21 -27.52
C ILE A 283 -30.82 7.91 -28.49
N VAL A 284 -30.26 8.80 -29.32
CA VAL A 284 -31.01 9.57 -30.31
C VAL A 284 -31.41 8.67 -31.49
N GLY A 285 -32.70 8.59 -31.78
CA GLY A 285 -33.27 7.76 -32.87
C GLY A 285 -34.04 6.52 -32.41
N LEU A 286 -34.04 6.21 -31.11
CA LEU A 286 -34.88 5.13 -30.55
C LEU A 286 -36.26 5.60 -30.09
N GLU A 287 -36.42 6.92 -29.93
CA GLU A 287 -37.65 7.60 -29.56
C GLU A 287 -37.79 8.93 -30.33
N SER A 288 -38.90 9.63 -30.17
CA SER A 288 -39.10 10.93 -30.81
C SER A 288 -38.12 11.98 -30.24
N LEU A 289 -37.75 12.96 -31.07
CA LEU A 289 -36.89 14.08 -30.63
C LEU A 289 -37.53 14.87 -29.48
N GLU A 290 -38.86 14.98 -29.45
CA GLU A 290 -39.59 15.63 -28.36
C GLU A 290 -39.43 14.86 -27.04
N SER A 291 -39.51 13.53 -27.06
CA SER A 291 -39.25 12.69 -25.89
C SER A 291 -37.80 12.80 -25.42
N THR A 292 -36.84 12.73 -26.37
CA THR A 292 -35.41 12.93 -26.07
C THR A 292 -35.17 14.29 -25.40
N ARG A 293 -35.81 15.35 -25.89
CA ARG A 293 -35.74 16.70 -25.31
C ARG A 293 -36.32 16.75 -23.90
N ALA A 294 -37.46 16.11 -23.66
CA ALA A 294 -38.06 16.04 -22.33
C ALA A 294 -37.14 15.30 -21.34
N GLY A 295 -36.55 14.18 -21.76
CA GLY A 295 -35.59 13.42 -20.96
C GLY A 295 -34.33 14.23 -20.61
N MET A 296 -33.76 14.95 -21.58
CA MET A 296 -32.62 15.85 -21.33
C MET A 296 -32.94 16.91 -20.28
N LYS A 297 -34.12 17.53 -20.37
CA LYS A 297 -34.55 18.55 -19.42
C LYS A 297 -34.69 17.97 -18.01
N GLN A 298 -35.31 16.80 -17.87
CA GLN A 298 -35.46 16.13 -16.58
C GLN A 298 -34.10 15.77 -15.95
N LEU A 299 -33.15 15.25 -16.75
CA LEU A 299 -31.81 14.91 -16.25
C LEU A 299 -31.09 16.16 -15.74
N ILE A 300 -31.15 17.26 -16.50
CA ILE A 300 -30.51 18.52 -16.14
C ILE A 300 -31.13 19.14 -14.88
N GLU A 301 -32.46 19.09 -14.74
CA GLU A 301 -33.17 19.53 -13.53
C GLU A 301 -32.77 18.70 -12.30
N ALA A 302 -32.49 17.40 -12.48
CA ALA A 302 -31.93 16.54 -11.44
C ALA A 302 -30.43 16.75 -11.19
N GLY A 303 -29.77 17.65 -11.93
CA GLY A 303 -28.34 17.93 -11.86
C GLY A 303 -27.46 16.83 -12.46
N VAL A 304 -28.04 15.95 -13.28
CA VAL A 304 -27.38 14.87 -14.03
C VAL A 304 -27.06 15.38 -15.44
N VAL A 305 -25.87 15.07 -15.95
CA VAL A 305 -25.51 15.50 -17.30
C VAL A 305 -26.00 14.47 -18.32
N PRO A 306 -26.90 14.83 -19.26
CA PRO A 306 -27.26 13.95 -20.35
C PRO A 306 -26.08 13.83 -21.32
N LEU A 307 -25.72 12.62 -21.75
CA LEU A 307 -24.79 12.38 -22.85
C LEU A 307 -25.54 11.72 -24.01
N LEU A 308 -25.50 12.33 -25.19
CA LEU A 308 -26.24 11.84 -26.35
C LEU A 308 -25.41 10.88 -27.19
N VAL A 309 -26.02 9.77 -27.59
CA VAL A 309 -25.41 8.77 -28.46
C VAL A 309 -26.33 8.52 -29.66
N PRO A 310 -25.88 8.69 -30.91
CA PRO A 310 -26.72 8.39 -32.07
C PRO A 310 -26.93 6.87 -32.16
N PHE A 311 -28.17 6.45 -32.41
CA PHE A 311 -28.50 5.07 -32.67
C PHE A 311 -27.77 4.56 -33.94
N ARG A 312 -27.20 3.36 -33.86
CA ARG A 312 -26.60 2.66 -34.99
C ARG A 312 -27.19 1.25 -35.09
N PRO A 313 -27.73 0.85 -36.24
CA PRO A 313 -28.27 -0.50 -36.42
C PRO A 313 -27.11 -1.50 -36.54
N LEU A 314 -26.90 -2.29 -35.48
CA LEU A 314 -25.83 -3.29 -35.42
C LEU A 314 -26.33 -4.64 -35.95
N PRO A 315 -25.58 -5.32 -36.86
CA PRO A 315 -26.00 -6.58 -37.47
C PRO A 315 -26.17 -7.69 -36.45
N GLY A 316 -27.33 -8.35 -36.42
CA GLY A 316 -27.61 -9.44 -35.46
C GLY A 316 -28.25 -8.97 -34.15
N THR A 317 -28.59 -7.68 -34.02
CA THR A 317 -29.48 -7.18 -32.97
C THR A 317 -30.93 -7.15 -33.47
N PRO A 318 -31.95 -7.24 -32.58
CA PRO A 318 -33.36 -7.09 -33.00
C PRO A 318 -33.67 -5.78 -33.72
N LEU A 319 -32.90 -4.71 -33.46
CA LEU A 319 -33.03 -3.41 -34.15
C LEU A 319 -32.04 -3.24 -35.32
N GLY A 320 -31.40 -4.31 -35.81
CA GLY A 320 -30.39 -4.26 -36.87
C GLY A 320 -30.90 -3.77 -38.23
N ASP A 321 -32.21 -3.78 -38.47
CA ASP A 321 -32.85 -3.29 -39.69
C ASP A 321 -33.50 -1.91 -39.52
N GLN A 322 -33.47 -1.33 -38.32
CA GLN A 322 -34.05 -0.01 -38.06
C GLN A 322 -33.25 1.07 -38.81
N PRO A 323 -33.92 2.05 -39.46
CA PRO A 323 -33.22 3.14 -40.13
C PRO A 323 -32.38 3.97 -39.15
N LEU A 324 -31.24 4.47 -39.64
CA LEU A 324 -30.44 5.46 -38.93
C LEU A 324 -31.28 6.73 -38.68
N PRO A 325 -31.08 7.42 -37.54
CA PRO A 325 -31.66 8.74 -37.33
C PRO A 325 -31.17 9.71 -38.41
N THR A 326 -31.99 10.70 -38.75
CA THR A 326 -31.55 11.74 -39.69
C THR A 326 -30.45 12.59 -39.05
N LEU A 327 -29.51 13.12 -39.85
CA LEU A 327 -28.45 13.97 -39.29
C LEU A 327 -29.03 15.24 -38.67
N ASP A 328 -30.08 15.80 -39.27
CA ASP A 328 -30.74 16.99 -38.77
C ASP A 328 -31.36 16.74 -37.38
N ASP A 329 -31.96 15.56 -37.14
CA ASP A 329 -32.48 15.19 -35.81
C ASP A 329 -31.37 15.07 -34.76
N VAL A 330 -30.23 14.45 -35.12
CA VAL A 330 -29.10 14.27 -34.19
C VAL A 330 -28.41 15.62 -33.92
N GLU A 331 -28.23 16.45 -34.95
CA GLU A 331 -27.70 17.80 -34.83
C GLU A 331 -28.60 18.66 -33.94
N GLN A 332 -29.91 18.65 -34.19
CA GLN A 332 -30.88 19.38 -33.38
C GLN A 332 -30.88 18.90 -31.93
N ALA A 333 -30.77 17.59 -31.67
CA ALA A 333 -30.66 17.06 -30.31
C ALA A 333 -29.40 17.57 -29.59
N LEU A 334 -28.25 17.60 -30.26
CA LEU A 334 -26.98 18.09 -29.71
C LEU A 334 -26.99 19.61 -29.46
N LEU A 335 -27.64 20.39 -30.33
CA LEU A 335 -27.84 21.82 -30.12
C LEU A 335 -28.72 22.08 -28.89
N ILE A 336 -29.85 21.37 -28.77
CA ILE A 336 -30.71 21.43 -27.58
C ILE A 336 -29.93 21.06 -26.31
N GLN A 337 -29.13 19.99 -26.37
CA GLN A 337 -28.29 19.58 -25.24
C GLN A 337 -27.31 20.69 -24.84
N SER A 338 -26.64 21.32 -25.82
CA SER A 338 -25.72 22.44 -25.59
C SER A 338 -26.42 23.59 -24.86
N ASP A 339 -27.58 24.02 -25.35
CA ASP A 339 -28.36 25.12 -24.77
C ASP A 339 -28.80 24.83 -23.33
N LEU A 340 -29.33 23.62 -23.10
CA LEU A 340 -29.78 23.22 -21.77
C LEU A 340 -28.60 23.11 -20.78
N VAL A 341 -27.47 22.57 -21.22
CA VAL A 341 -26.27 22.46 -20.38
C VAL A 341 -25.72 23.84 -20.04
N ILE A 342 -25.62 24.75 -21.03
CA ILE A 342 -25.14 26.13 -20.83
C ILE A 342 -26.02 26.88 -19.83
N SER A 343 -27.34 26.74 -19.94
CA SER A 343 -28.30 27.40 -19.04
C SER A 343 -28.32 26.81 -17.63
N SER A 344 -27.91 25.55 -17.45
CA SER A 344 -27.94 24.83 -16.16
C SER A 344 -26.78 25.11 -15.21
N SER A 345 -25.73 25.82 -15.64
CA SER A 345 -24.47 26.03 -14.89
C SER A 345 -23.74 24.76 -14.43
N LEU A 346 -24.09 23.59 -14.96
CA LEU A 346 -23.41 22.33 -14.66
C LEU A 346 -21.97 22.36 -15.21
N PRO A 347 -20.96 22.03 -14.39
CA PRO A 347 -19.58 21.98 -14.86
C PRO A 347 -19.37 20.76 -15.76
N THR A 348 -19.19 20.99 -17.07
CA THR A 348 -19.04 19.92 -18.06
C THR A 348 -17.60 19.64 -18.48
N HIS A 349 -16.63 20.35 -17.91
CA HIS A 349 -15.20 20.12 -18.19
C HIS A 349 -14.73 18.71 -17.81
N ARG A 350 -15.44 18.05 -16.90
CA ARG A 350 -15.21 16.66 -16.47
C ARG A 350 -15.62 15.62 -17.51
N LEU A 351 -16.41 16.03 -18.51
CA LEU A 351 -16.95 15.15 -19.56
C LEU A 351 -16.29 15.39 -20.92
N ARG A 352 -15.17 16.12 -20.91
CA ARG A 352 -14.38 16.37 -22.11
C ARG A 352 -13.81 15.05 -22.61
N ASP A 353 -13.87 14.87 -23.94
CA ASP A 353 -13.36 13.70 -24.65
C ASP A 353 -14.01 12.36 -24.20
N MET A 354 -15.13 12.39 -23.47
CA MET A 354 -15.84 11.20 -22.96
C MET A 354 -16.74 10.48 -23.98
N GLY A 355 -16.45 10.55 -25.29
CA GLY A 355 -17.39 10.00 -26.29
C GLY A 355 -16.78 9.43 -27.56
N ARG A 356 -17.46 8.41 -28.10
CA ARG A 356 -17.48 8.07 -29.54
C ARG A 356 -18.36 9.06 -30.33
N VAL A 357 -18.71 10.21 -29.77
CA VAL A 357 -19.71 11.22 -30.21
C VAL A 357 -19.25 12.61 -29.76
N LEU A 358 -19.83 13.68 -30.30
CA LEU A 358 -19.61 15.04 -29.81
C LEU A 358 -20.07 15.16 -28.35
N THR A 359 -19.14 15.49 -27.46
CA THR A 359 -19.45 15.83 -26.07
C THR A 359 -20.22 17.16 -25.97
N PRO A 360 -20.89 17.46 -24.85
CA PRO A 360 -21.58 18.75 -24.67
C PRO A 360 -20.69 19.99 -24.84
N MET A 361 -19.37 19.83 -24.72
CA MET A 361 -18.42 20.91 -24.97
C MET A 361 -18.06 21.03 -26.46
N GLU A 362 -17.97 19.91 -27.18
CA GLU A 362 -17.65 19.88 -28.62
C GLU A 362 -18.85 20.26 -29.49
N SER A 363 -20.09 20.12 -29.00
CA SER A 363 -21.28 20.58 -29.72
C SER A 363 -21.27 22.08 -29.99
N ARG A 364 -20.52 22.89 -29.24
CA ARG A 364 -20.31 24.33 -29.52
C ARG A 364 -19.58 24.63 -30.82
N VAL A 365 -18.87 23.64 -31.39
CA VAL A 365 -18.26 23.74 -32.72
C VAL A 365 -19.34 23.82 -33.80
N LEU A 366 -20.56 23.32 -33.54
CA LEU A 366 -21.70 23.50 -34.42
C LEU A 366 -22.12 24.98 -34.53
N ASP A 367 -21.91 25.77 -33.46
CA ASP A 367 -22.25 27.21 -33.38
C ASP A 367 -21.07 28.17 -33.69
N GLY A 368 -19.86 27.66 -33.90
CA GLY A 368 -18.68 28.46 -34.25
C GLY A 368 -18.06 29.29 -33.10
N VAL A 369 -18.35 28.97 -31.83
CA VAL A 369 -17.93 29.76 -30.66
C VAL A 369 -16.70 29.15 -29.95
N GLU A 370 -15.65 29.94 -29.68
CA GLU A 370 -14.45 29.48 -28.97
C GLU A 370 -14.65 29.30 -27.43
N PRO A 371 -13.94 28.36 -26.78
CA PRO A 371 -14.00 28.15 -25.34
C PRO A 371 -13.36 29.30 -24.53
N SER A 372 -13.96 29.66 -23.39
CA SER A 372 -13.55 30.80 -22.56
C SER A 372 -12.20 30.60 -21.84
N LEU A 373 -11.58 31.68 -21.39
CA LEU A 373 -10.27 31.65 -20.68
C LEU A 373 -10.29 30.81 -19.38
N GLN A 374 -11.37 30.88 -18.60
CA GLN A 374 -11.55 30.03 -17.41
C GLN A 374 -11.61 28.55 -17.78
N GLN A 375 -12.32 28.21 -18.86
CA GLN A 375 -12.38 26.86 -19.38
C GLN A 375 -10.99 26.40 -19.86
N ARG A 376 -10.23 27.24 -20.57
CA ARG A 376 -8.84 26.94 -20.99
C ARG A 376 -7.89 26.66 -19.81
N PHE A 377 -8.06 27.34 -18.68
CA PHE A 377 -7.25 27.10 -17.48
C PHE A 377 -7.61 25.79 -16.76
N VAL A 378 -8.91 25.50 -16.59
CA VAL A 378 -9.39 24.23 -16.03
C VAL A 378 -8.95 23.04 -16.90
N ILE A 379 -8.92 23.25 -18.22
CA ILE A 379 -8.43 22.30 -19.23
C ILE A 379 -6.90 22.11 -19.18
N SER A 380 -6.13 23.01 -18.56
CA SER A 380 -4.67 22.92 -18.52
C SER A 380 -4.17 21.82 -17.58
N MET A 381 -2.94 21.33 -17.80
CA MET A 381 -2.30 20.34 -16.93
C MET A 381 -2.21 20.80 -15.46
N ALA A 382 -2.09 22.11 -15.22
CA ALA A 382 -2.05 22.70 -13.89
C ALA A 382 -3.43 22.69 -13.21
N GLY A 383 -4.50 23.04 -13.95
CA GLY A 383 -5.88 22.98 -13.47
C GLY A 383 -6.28 21.56 -13.03
N ARG A 384 -5.91 20.54 -13.82
CA ARG A 384 -6.18 19.12 -13.52
C ARG A 384 -5.55 18.64 -12.21
N LYS A 385 -4.28 19.00 -11.96
CA LYS A 385 -3.59 18.64 -10.72
C LYS A 385 -4.22 19.30 -9.50
N LEU A 386 -4.65 20.56 -9.63
CA LEU A 386 -5.34 21.28 -8.56
C LEU A 386 -6.69 20.64 -8.24
N GLU A 387 -7.51 20.32 -9.24
CA GLU A 387 -8.81 19.68 -9.01
C GLU A 387 -8.69 18.26 -8.42
N GLY A 388 -7.81 17.42 -8.98
CA GLY A 388 -7.58 16.08 -8.44
C GLY A 388 -7.11 16.10 -6.98
N TRP A 389 -6.32 17.12 -6.61
CA TRP A 389 -5.94 17.35 -5.22
C TRP A 389 -7.13 17.71 -4.33
N PHE A 390 -8.03 18.60 -4.77
CA PHE A 390 -9.26 18.93 -4.02
C PHE A 390 -10.22 17.75 -3.88
N ASP A 391 -10.35 16.90 -4.89
CA ASP A 391 -11.20 15.70 -4.82
C ASP A 391 -10.61 14.64 -3.88
N SER A 392 -9.29 14.44 -3.91
CA SER A 392 -8.58 13.60 -2.94
C SER A 392 -8.76 14.11 -1.50
N LEU A 393 -8.63 15.42 -1.29
CA LEU A 393 -8.84 16.05 0.01
C LEU A 393 -10.27 15.84 0.52
N ARG A 394 -11.28 16.04 -0.32
CA ARG A 394 -12.70 15.86 0.06
C ARG A 394 -13.02 14.41 0.41
N ARG A 395 -12.55 13.44 -0.39
CA ARG A 395 -12.69 12.00 -0.08
C ARG A 395 -12.07 11.68 1.28
N HIS A 396 -10.86 12.17 1.53
CA HIS A 396 -10.17 11.94 2.79
C HIS A 396 -10.90 12.57 4.01
N VAL A 397 -11.53 13.73 3.84
CA VAL A 397 -12.34 14.38 4.90
C VAL A 397 -13.63 13.61 5.18
N LEU A 398 -14.32 13.11 4.16
CA LEU A 398 -15.57 12.35 4.31
C LEU A 398 -15.33 10.92 4.82
N HIS A 399 -14.25 10.28 4.43
CA HIS A 399 -13.89 8.93 4.88
C HIS A 399 -13.54 8.90 6.39
N ASN A 400 -12.90 9.96 6.89
CA ASN A 400 -12.55 10.08 8.31
C ASN A 400 -13.76 10.33 9.24
N SER A 401 -14.91 10.79 8.73
CA SER A 401 -16.11 10.97 9.55
C SER A 401 -16.94 9.68 9.71
N LYS A 402 -16.88 8.74 8.74
CA LYS A 402 -17.65 7.49 8.76
C LYS A 402 -16.94 6.31 9.45
N MET A 403 -15.61 6.26 9.45
CA MET A 403 -14.81 5.23 10.16
C MET A 403 -15.02 5.19 11.70
N GLN A 404 -15.75 6.15 12.28
CA GLN A 404 -16.13 6.13 13.69
C GLN A 404 -17.32 5.19 14.02
N ALA A 405 -18.00 4.62 13.02
CA ALA A 405 -19.27 3.90 13.22
C ALA A 405 -19.21 2.35 13.22
N GLU A 406 -18.12 1.70 12.77
CA GLU A 406 -18.17 0.25 12.44
C GLU A 406 -17.15 -0.67 13.14
N ALA A 407 -16.48 -0.23 14.21
CA ALA A 407 -15.55 -1.08 14.95
C ALA A 407 -16.25 -1.91 16.04
N GLY A 408 -16.90 -3.02 15.68
CA GLY A 408 -17.44 -3.95 16.68
C GLY A 408 -17.96 -5.28 16.14
N ARG A 409 -17.10 -6.30 16.02
CA ARG A 409 -17.54 -7.70 15.96
C ARG A 409 -16.70 -8.61 16.86
N LYS A 410 -17.44 -9.38 17.68
CA LYS A 410 -16.98 -10.27 18.75
C LYS A 410 -16.52 -11.63 18.23
N GLU A 411 -15.44 -12.15 18.81
CA GLU A 411 -14.98 -13.53 18.66
C GLU A 411 -15.79 -14.52 19.55
N ARG A 412 -15.89 -15.78 19.10
CA ARG A 412 -16.65 -16.86 19.75
C ARG A 412 -15.88 -17.47 20.93
N PRO A 413 -16.55 -17.89 22.02
CA PRO A 413 -15.87 -18.48 23.18
C PRO A 413 -15.51 -19.96 22.97
N LEU A 414 -14.35 -20.35 23.49
CA LEU A 414 -13.88 -21.73 23.65
C LEU A 414 -14.46 -22.37 24.93
N PRO A 415 -14.48 -23.72 25.04
CA PRO A 415 -15.12 -24.43 26.16
C PRO A 415 -14.40 -24.27 27.53
N ALA A 416 -15.21 -24.17 28.61
CA ALA A 416 -14.82 -23.72 29.95
C ALA A 416 -13.82 -24.61 30.73
N SER A 417 -13.80 -25.92 30.49
CA SER A 417 -12.94 -26.86 31.22
C SER A 417 -11.46 -26.79 30.79
N ALA A 418 -11.20 -26.45 29.52
CA ALA A 418 -9.85 -26.20 29.01
C ALA A 418 -9.31 -24.81 29.39
N LEU A 419 -10.21 -23.84 29.65
CA LEU A 419 -9.86 -22.52 30.17
C LEU A 419 -9.40 -22.58 31.62
N LEU A 420 -10.12 -23.29 32.49
CA LEU A 420 -9.83 -23.33 33.93
C LEU A 420 -8.44 -23.89 34.26
N PHE A 421 -8.03 -25.02 33.68
CA PHE A 421 -6.72 -25.63 33.96
C PHE A 421 -5.54 -24.79 33.40
N ARG A 422 -5.72 -24.20 32.22
CA ARG A 422 -4.70 -23.36 31.58
C ARG A 422 -4.57 -21.98 32.23
N GLN A 423 -5.60 -21.52 32.94
CA GLN A 423 -5.59 -20.26 33.69
C GLN A 423 -5.06 -20.43 35.11
N THR A 424 -5.34 -21.52 35.83
CA THR A 424 -4.97 -21.66 37.25
C THR A 424 -3.48 -21.85 37.52
N VAL A 425 -2.73 -22.53 36.63
CA VAL A 425 -1.31 -22.85 36.85
C VAL A 425 -0.42 -21.59 36.92
N PRO A 426 -0.53 -20.60 36.00
CA PRO A 426 0.20 -19.35 36.13
C PRO A 426 -0.09 -18.59 37.43
N PHE A 427 -1.34 -18.56 37.89
CA PHE A 427 -1.70 -17.89 39.14
C PHE A 427 -1.09 -18.57 40.37
N LEU A 428 -1.06 -19.91 40.41
CA LEU A 428 -0.45 -20.65 41.51
C LEU A 428 1.08 -20.46 41.53
N LEU A 429 1.73 -20.47 40.37
CA LEU A 429 3.17 -20.16 40.27
C LEU A 429 3.47 -18.73 40.71
N LEU A 430 2.66 -17.75 40.28
CA LEU A 430 2.78 -16.35 40.72
C LEU A 430 2.60 -16.23 42.24
N ALA A 431 1.64 -16.93 42.83
CA ALA A 431 1.42 -16.93 44.28
C ALA A 431 2.62 -17.52 45.04
N VAL A 432 3.18 -18.63 44.55
CA VAL A 432 4.37 -19.28 45.16
C VAL A 432 5.60 -18.36 45.06
N ILE A 433 5.86 -17.78 43.87
CA ILE A 433 6.98 -16.85 43.66
C ILE A 433 6.81 -15.59 44.54
N GLY A 434 5.59 -15.04 44.61
CA GLY A 434 5.27 -13.89 45.45
C GLY A 434 5.43 -14.19 46.95
N ALA A 435 4.97 -15.35 47.41
CA ALA A 435 5.17 -15.80 48.79
C ALA A 435 6.65 -16.01 49.12
N GLY A 436 7.43 -16.55 48.17
CA GLY A 436 8.88 -16.66 48.29
C GLY A 436 9.57 -15.31 48.43
N ALA A 437 9.23 -14.35 47.57
CA ALA A 437 9.75 -12.98 47.65
C ALA A 437 9.36 -12.30 48.98
N TYR A 438 8.11 -12.44 49.42
CA TYR A 438 7.66 -11.91 50.71
C TYR A 438 8.42 -12.55 51.89
N SER A 439 8.65 -13.87 51.85
CA SER A 439 9.46 -14.55 52.86
C SER A 439 10.89 -14.03 52.91
N LEU A 440 11.51 -13.72 51.76
CA LEU A 440 12.86 -13.16 51.71
C LEU A 440 12.93 -11.74 52.28
N LEU A 441 11.89 -10.93 52.11
CA LEU A 441 11.81 -9.60 52.73
C LEU A 441 11.80 -9.66 54.27
N GLN A 442 11.36 -10.77 54.87
CA GLN A 442 11.38 -10.95 56.33
C GLN A 442 12.76 -11.36 56.88
N TRP A 443 13.73 -11.66 56.00
CA TRP A 443 15.06 -12.08 56.41
C TRP A 443 15.94 -10.87 56.75
N SER A 444 16.83 -11.03 57.72
CA SER A 444 17.83 -10.02 58.04
C SER A 444 18.79 -9.83 56.86
N PRO A 445 19.19 -8.58 56.54
CA PRO A 445 20.09 -8.33 55.43
C PRO A 445 21.45 -9.03 55.66
N PRO A 446 22.07 -9.57 54.59
CA PRO A 446 23.43 -10.12 54.66
C PRO A 446 24.46 -9.10 55.18
N ALA A 447 25.58 -9.59 55.69
CA ALA A 447 26.67 -8.72 56.17
C ALA A 447 27.09 -7.71 55.08
N ALA A 448 27.27 -6.45 55.47
CA ALA A 448 27.63 -5.31 54.64
C ALA A 448 26.55 -4.80 53.63
N LEU A 449 25.29 -5.25 53.74
CA LEU A 449 24.18 -4.71 52.94
C LEU A 449 23.16 -3.95 53.81
N SER A 450 22.69 -2.80 53.32
CA SER A 450 21.63 -2.02 53.98
C SER A 450 20.26 -2.72 53.86
N GLU A 451 19.31 -2.42 54.75
CA GLU A 451 17.94 -2.94 54.66
C GLU A 451 17.26 -2.52 53.34
N ALA A 452 17.40 -1.26 52.94
CA ALA A 452 16.94 -0.77 51.65
C ALA A 452 17.60 -1.51 50.47
N GLY A 453 18.89 -1.85 50.60
CA GLY A 453 19.63 -2.63 49.61
C GLY A 453 19.16 -4.08 49.50
N TRP A 454 18.84 -4.71 50.63
CA TRP A 454 18.23 -6.04 50.63
C TRP A 454 16.85 -6.03 49.96
N HIS A 455 16.01 -5.05 50.30
CA HIS A 455 14.69 -4.91 49.68
C HIS A 455 14.77 -4.65 48.17
N ALA A 456 15.68 -3.78 47.72
CA ALA A 456 15.94 -3.54 46.30
C ALA A 456 16.39 -4.83 45.59
N LEU A 457 17.27 -5.62 46.21
CA LEU A 457 17.76 -6.88 45.67
C LEU A 457 16.64 -7.94 45.56
N VAL A 458 15.77 -8.05 46.57
CA VAL A 458 14.63 -8.98 46.52
C VAL A 458 13.64 -8.60 45.42
N VAL A 459 13.35 -7.31 45.25
CA VAL A 459 12.50 -6.83 44.13
C VAL A 459 13.16 -7.11 42.78
N PHE A 460 14.47 -6.86 42.64
CA PHE A 460 15.20 -7.22 41.43
C PHE A 460 15.15 -8.72 41.14
N MET A 461 15.37 -9.59 42.14
CA MET A 461 15.31 -11.04 41.97
C MET A 461 13.91 -11.52 41.59
N LEU A 462 12.86 -10.93 42.16
CA LEU A 462 11.47 -11.19 41.78
C LEU A 462 11.24 -10.80 40.30
N CYS A 463 11.60 -9.59 39.91
CA CYS A 463 11.49 -9.13 38.53
C CYS A 463 12.32 -9.99 37.56
N LEU A 464 13.52 -10.41 37.96
CA LEU A 464 14.39 -11.30 37.20
C LEU A 464 13.71 -12.65 36.93
N VAL A 465 13.18 -13.31 37.96
CA VAL A 465 12.46 -14.58 37.82
C VAL A 465 11.24 -14.41 36.90
N LEU A 466 10.50 -13.30 37.03
CA LEU A 466 9.33 -13.02 36.20
C LEU A 466 9.68 -12.69 34.74
N TRP A 467 10.76 -11.93 34.49
CA TRP A 467 11.25 -11.65 33.13
C TRP A 467 11.75 -12.91 32.44
N VAL A 468 12.46 -13.79 33.17
CA VAL A 468 12.97 -15.05 32.62
C VAL A 468 11.86 -16.06 32.39
N SER A 469 10.94 -16.22 33.34
CA SER A 469 9.82 -17.16 33.22
C SER A 469 8.71 -16.70 32.26
N GLN A 470 8.64 -15.40 31.95
CA GLN A 470 7.57 -14.77 31.18
C GLN A 470 6.15 -15.08 31.71
N LEU A 471 6.02 -15.34 33.02
CA LEU A 471 4.72 -15.53 33.67
C LEU A 471 3.85 -14.27 33.62
N LEU A 472 4.50 -13.11 33.57
CA LEU A 472 3.90 -11.81 33.28
C LEU A 472 4.60 -11.18 32.07
N PRO A 473 3.88 -10.39 31.24
CA PRO A 473 4.52 -9.59 30.20
C PRO A 473 5.64 -8.72 30.79
N LEU A 474 6.70 -8.50 30.03
CA LEU A 474 7.89 -7.76 30.51
C LEU A 474 7.54 -6.36 31.02
N SER A 475 6.64 -5.67 30.33
CA SER A 475 6.12 -4.35 30.71
C SER A 475 5.37 -4.37 32.04
N VAL A 476 4.55 -5.39 32.28
CA VAL A 476 3.78 -5.56 33.52
C VAL A 476 4.72 -5.88 34.69
N THR A 477 5.75 -6.71 34.45
CA THR A 477 6.79 -7.01 35.44
C THR A 477 7.58 -5.77 35.83
N SER A 478 7.92 -4.91 34.85
CA SER A 478 8.57 -3.62 35.11
C SER A 478 7.69 -2.67 35.92
N LEU A 479 6.38 -2.59 35.61
CA LEU A 479 5.42 -1.80 36.39
C LEU A 479 5.28 -2.33 37.83
N LEU A 480 5.26 -3.65 37.99
CA LEU A 480 5.26 -4.29 39.31
C LEU A 480 6.52 -3.88 40.09
N GLY A 481 7.70 -3.95 39.47
CA GLY A 481 8.95 -3.50 40.11
C GLY A 481 8.88 -2.04 40.56
N MET A 482 8.41 -1.13 39.70
CA MET A 482 8.22 0.29 40.06
C MET A 482 7.25 0.49 41.22
N ALA A 483 6.19 -0.33 41.30
CA ALA A 483 5.23 -0.25 42.40
C ALA A 483 5.80 -0.83 43.71
N LEU A 484 6.59 -1.90 43.62
CA LEU A 484 7.14 -2.59 44.78
C LEU A 484 8.29 -1.82 45.43
N LEU A 485 9.19 -1.18 44.66
CA LEU A 485 10.33 -0.44 45.19
C LEU A 485 9.96 0.56 46.32
N PRO A 486 8.98 1.46 46.15
CA PRO A 486 8.56 2.33 47.24
C PRO A 486 7.73 1.61 48.30
N LEU A 487 6.98 0.57 47.94
CA LEU A 487 6.16 -0.19 48.89
C LEU A 487 7.02 -0.90 49.94
N VAL A 488 8.16 -1.45 49.53
CA VAL A 488 9.12 -2.13 50.42
C VAL A 488 10.11 -1.15 51.05
N GLY A 489 10.00 0.16 50.79
CA GLY A 489 10.90 1.18 51.34
C GLY A 489 12.32 1.16 50.75
N ALA A 490 12.53 0.59 49.57
CA ALA A 490 13.83 0.58 48.90
C ALA A 490 14.21 1.97 48.35
N LEU A 491 13.24 2.72 47.84
CA LEU A 491 13.39 4.10 47.36
C LEU A 491 12.11 4.93 47.59
N PRO A 492 12.20 6.27 47.75
CA PRO A 492 11.01 7.13 47.76
C PRO A 492 10.21 7.06 46.45
N SER A 493 8.88 7.13 46.53
CA SER A 493 8.00 7.02 45.36
C SER A 493 8.23 8.13 44.32
N ALA A 494 8.52 9.36 44.76
CA ALA A 494 8.85 10.48 43.88
C ALA A 494 10.07 10.18 43.00
N ASP A 495 11.12 9.59 43.59
CA ASP A 495 12.36 9.25 42.88
C ASP A 495 12.11 8.12 41.89
N VAL A 496 11.37 7.08 42.29
CA VAL A 496 11.05 5.93 41.43
C VAL A 496 10.26 6.36 40.20
N TYR A 497 9.22 7.20 40.37
CA TYR A 497 8.40 7.65 39.23
C TYR A 497 9.11 8.69 38.35
N ALA A 498 10.01 9.51 38.92
CA ALA A 498 10.81 10.47 38.14
C ALA A 498 11.71 9.77 37.12
N LEU A 499 12.20 8.56 37.42
CA LEU A 499 13.04 7.76 36.51
C LEU A 499 12.32 7.33 35.23
N PHE A 500 10.98 7.30 35.23
CA PHE A 500 10.22 7.08 34.00
C PHE A 500 10.39 8.23 33.00
N GLY A 501 10.62 9.45 33.49
CA GLY A 501 10.84 10.66 32.69
C GLY A 501 12.25 10.77 32.09
N ASN A 502 13.06 9.70 32.11
CA ASN A 502 14.43 9.72 31.60
C ASN A 502 14.48 10.00 30.08
N LYS A 503 15.51 10.73 29.64
CA LYS A 503 15.72 11.14 28.24
C LYS A 503 15.68 9.96 27.26
N ALA A 504 16.23 8.81 27.64
CA ALA A 504 16.28 7.63 26.79
C ALA A 504 14.89 7.01 26.56
N VAL A 505 14.00 7.05 27.55
CA VAL A 505 12.60 6.59 27.41
C VAL A 505 11.89 7.43 26.35
N PHE A 506 12.06 8.76 26.39
CA PHE A 506 11.48 9.67 25.39
C PHE A 506 12.12 9.55 24.00
N PHE A 507 13.42 9.27 23.92
CA PHE A 507 14.09 8.98 22.65
C PHE A 507 13.49 7.75 21.97
N ILE A 508 13.29 6.67 22.72
CA ILE A 508 12.70 5.42 22.20
C ILE A 508 11.25 5.62 21.80
N LEU A 509 10.46 6.33 22.62
CA LEU A 509 9.09 6.68 22.28
C LEU A 509 9.04 7.41 20.93
N GLY A 510 9.89 8.42 20.73
CA GLY A 510 9.99 9.14 19.46
C GLY A 510 10.41 8.24 18.30
N ALA A 511 11.43 7.40 18.50
CA ALA A 511 11.91 6.46 17.49
C ALA A 511 10.85 5.45 17.05
N PHE A 512 10.07 4.88 17.99
CA PHE A 512 8.98 3.95 17.66
C PHE A 512 7.83 4.64 16.94
N ILE A 513 7.47 5.86 17.33
CA ILE A 513 6.45 6.63 16.61
C ILE A 513 6.90 6.91 15.17
N LEU A 514 8.15 7.30 14.96
CA LEU A 514 8.71 7.49 13.62
C LEU A 514 8.74 6.20 12.81
N ALA A 515 9.18 5.08 13.42
CA ALA A 515 9.18 3.78 12.76
C ALA A 515 7.76 3.34 12.34
N ALA A 516 6.76 3.58 13.19
CA ALA A 516 5.36 3.36 12.86
C ALA A 516 4.88 4.23 11.68
N GLY A 517 5.34 5.48 11.61
CA GLY A 517 5.14 6.36 10.46
C GLY A 517 5.75 5.82 9.16
N ILE A 518 6.98 5.30 9.22
CA ILE A 518 7.64 4.68 8.05
C ILE A 518 6.81 3.51 7.53
N MET A 519 6.39 2.60 8.44
CA MET A 519 5.58 1.43 8.08
C MET A 519 4.27 1.85 7.43
N LYS A 520 3.55 2.79 8.05
CA LYS A 520 2.23 3.22 7.55
C LYS A 520 2.32 3.99 6.23
N SER A 521 3.39 4.74 5.99
CA SER A 521 3.59 5.48 4.74
C SER A 521 3.83 4.59 3.51
N GLY A 522 4.06 3.28 3.69
CA GLY A 522 4.38 2.34 2.60
C GLY A 522 5.81 2.46 2.06
N LEU A 523 6.63 3.37 2.61
CA LEU A 523 8.01 3.60 2.19
C LEU A 523 8.87 2.33 2.27
N SER A 524 8.72 1.55 3.34
CA SER A 524 9.43 0.29 3.56
C SER A 524 9.12 -0.75 2.48
N GLU A 525 7.85 -0.92 2.11
CA GLU A 525 7.42 -1.85 1.06
C GLU A 525 7.93 -1.44 -0.33
N HIS A 526 7.84 -0.15 -0.67
CA HIS A 526 8.36 0.36 -1.94
C HIS A 526 9.87 0.15 -2.08
N LEU A 527 10.63 0.43 -1.01
CA LEU A 527 12.07 0.21 -0.99
C LEU A 527 12.39 -1.28 -1.18
N ALA A 528 11.65 -2.15 -0.48
CA ALA A 528 11.88 -3.60 -0.56
C ALA A 528 11.65 -4.14 -1.97
N LEU A 529 10.52 -3.81 -2.59
CA LEU A 529 10.19 -4.26 -3.95
C LEU A 529 11.17 -3.71 -4.98
N ALA A 530 11.63 -2.46 -4.85
CA ALA A 530 12.60 -1.87 -5.76
C ALA A 530 13.97 -2.59 -5.71
N VAL A 531 14.38 -3.05 -4.52
CA VAL A 531 15.59 -3.86 -4.37
C VAL A 531 15.40 -5.26 -4.94
N PHE A 532 14.26 -5.91 -4.65
CA PHE A 532 13.98 -7.26 -5.13
C PHE A 532 13.81 -7.33 -6.66
N GLU A 533 13.28 -6.30 -7.31
CA GLU A 533 13.21 -6.23 -8.78
C GLU A 533 14.62 -6.21 -9.41
N ARG A 534 15.55 -5.43 -8.84
CA ARG A 534 16.92 -5.31 -9.34
C ARG A 534 17.79 -6.53 -9.01
N CYS A 535 17.58 -7.12 -7.83
CA CYS A 535 18.40 -8.22 -7.33
C CYS A 535 17.78 -9.60 -7.59
N GLY A 536 16.50 -9.68 -7.99
CA GLY A 536 15.75 -10.92 -8.18
C GLY A 536 16.09 -11.71 -9.44
N GLN A 537 17.00 -11.20 -10.28
CA GLN A 537 17.40 -11.84 -11.55
C GLN A 537 18.43 -12.98 -11.39
N SER A 538 18.95 -13.20 -10.19
CA SER A 538 19.87 -14.31 -9.89
C SER A 538 19.58 -14.88 -8.51
N PRO A 539 19.55 -16.22 -8.32
CA PRO A 539 19.23 -16.80 -7.02
C PRO A 539 20.19 -16.36 -5.91
N ARG A 540 21.49 -16.22 -6.22
CA ARG A 540 22.47 -15.67 -5.27
C ARG A 540 22.14 -14.24 -4.86
N LYS A 541 21.83 -13.38 -5.84
CA LYS A 541 21.50 -11.97 -5.59
C LYS A 541 20.19 -11.83 -4.82
N LEU A 542 19.20 -12.69 -5.11
CA LEU A 542 17.95 -12.75 -4.37
C LEU A 542 18.21 -13.13 -2.91
N LEU A 543 18.92 -14.21 -2.63
CA LEU A 543 19.25 -14.62 -1.26
C LEU A 543 20.04 -13.55 -0.50
N LEU A 544 21.04 -12.92 -1.14
CA LEU A 544 21.79 -11.83 -0.52
C LEU A 544 20.91 -10.59 -0.27
N SER A 545 19.99 -10.27 -1.18
CA SER A 545 19.04 -9.18 -0.96
C SER A 545 18.10 -9.47 0.22
N MET A 546 17.72 -10.74 0.43
CA MET A 546 16.94 -11.17 1.58
C MET A 546 17.71 -11.06 2.89
N LEU A 547 19.03 -10.94 2.88
CA LEU A 547 19.86 -10.69 4.07
C LEU A 547 20.15 -9.19 4.26
N LEU A 548 20.66 -8.55 3.21
CA LEU A 548 21.22 -7.20 3.28
C LEU A 548 20.15 -6.11 3.35
N LEU A 549 19.01 -6.30 2.68
CA LEU A 549 17.92 -5.32 2.76
C LEU A 549 17.33 -5.25 4.18
N PRO A 550 16.90 -6.35 4.82
CA PRO A 550 16.43 -6.28 6.19
C PRO A 550 17.50 -5.75 7.15
N ALA A 551 18.78 -6.08 6.93
CA ALA A 551 19.86 -5.52 7.74
C ALA A 551 19.95 -3.99 7.63
N LEU A 552 19.89 -3.47 6.41
CA LEU A 552 19.90 -2.02 6.18
C LEU A 552 18.64 -1.35 6.74
N MET A 553 17.46 -1.93 6.52
CA MET A 553 16.20 -1.39 7.06
C MET A 553 16.22 -1.36 8.58
N SER A 554 16.78 -2.41 9.21
CA SER A 554 16.89 -2.49 10.66
C SER A 554 17.90 -1.52 11.26
N CYS A 555 18.69 -0.78 10.48
CA CYS A 555 19.46 0.36 11.00
C CYS A 555 18.57 1.57 11.35
N PHE A 556 17.33 1.61 10.86
CA PHE A 556 16.43 2.77 10.98
C PHE A 556 15.09 2.45 11.63
N MET A 557 14.75 1.18 11.75
CA MET A 557 13.51 0.73 12.37
C MET A 557 13.75 -0.57 13.14
N PRO A 558 12.85 -0.93 14.07
CA PRO A 558 13.03 -2.12 14.88
C PRO A 558 13.07 -3.42 14.05
N GLU A 559 13.95 -4.34 14.40
CA GLU A 559 14.14 -5.62 13.67
C GLU A 559 12.85 -6.44 13.50
N HIS A 560 11.95 -6.42 14.49
CA HIS A 560 10.66 -7.09 14.42
C HIS A 560 9.70 -6.41 13.44
N ALA A 561 9.73 -5.08 13.33
CA ALA A 561 8.94 -4.33 12.35
C ALA A 561 9.41 -4.62 10.92
N VAL A 562 10.74 -4.68 10.70
CA VAL A 562 11.32 -5.07 9.40
C VAL A 562 10.84 -6.46 8.99
N ALA A 563 10.97 -7.44 9.89
CA ALA A 563 10.57 -8.80 9.61
C ALA A 563 9.06 -8.91 9.34
N ALA A 564 8.20 -8.18 10.08
CA ALA A 564 6.76 -8.17 9.86
C ALA A 564 6.37 -7.61 8.48
N VAL A 565 7.04 -6.54 8.01
CA VAL A 565 6.80 -5.94 6.69
C VAL A 565 7.29 -6.85 5.57
N LEU A 566 8.46 -7.48 5.74
CA LEU A 566 9.07 -8.30 4.69
C LEU A 566 8.47 -9.70 4.60
N LEU A 567 8.01 -10.29 5.71
CA LEU A 567 7.55 -11.67 5.75
C LEU A 567 6.47 -11.99 4.70
N PRO A 568 5.40 -11.20 4.49
CA PRO A 568 4.42 -11.48 3.45
C PRO A 568 5.01 -11.45 2.03
N ILE A 569 5.97 -10.56 1.77
CA ILE A 569 6.66 -10.43 0.48
C ILE A 569 7.56 -11.66 0.26
N VAL A 570 8.36 -12.00 1.26
CA VAL A 570 9.27 -13.16 1.25
C VAL A 570 8.47 -14.46 1.07
N TRP A 571 7.36 -14.59 1.79
CA TRP A 571 6.44 -15.72 1.69
C TRP A 571 5.89 -15.86 0.26
N SER A 572 5.40 -14.77 -0.33
CA SER A 572 4.89 -14.75 -1.71
C SER A 572 5.97 -15.14 -2.72
N ILE A 573 7.20 -14.64 -2.55
CA ILE A 573 8.35 -14.99 -3.40
C ILE A 573 8.67 -16.49 -3.30
N VAL A 574 8.80 -17.04 -2.09
CA VAL A 574 9.10 -18.48 -1.90
C VAL A 574 8.02 -19.37 -2.52
N HIS A 575 6.75 -18.98 -2.39
CA HIS A 575 5.64 -19.67 -3.05
C HIS A 575 5.67 -19.54 -4.57
N GLY A 576 6.04 -18.35 -5.08
CA GLY A 576 6.25 -18.11 -6.51
C GLY A 576 7.35 -19.00 -7.09
N LEU A 577 8.41 -19.28 -6.32
CA LEU A 577 9.48 -20.22 -6.71
C LEU A 577 9.03 -21.69 -6.70
N GLY A 578 7.81 -22.01 -6.24
CA GLY A 578 7.32 -23.39 -6.13
C GLY A 578 8.05 -24.25 -5.11
N LEU A 579 8.79 -23.64 -4.17
CA LEU A 579 9.60 -24.38 -3.20
C LEU A 579 8.75 -24.89 -2.05
N LYS A 580 8.92 -26.17 -1.71
CA LYS A 580 8.20 -26.83 -0.61
C LYS A 580 8.96 -26.72 0.72
N PRO A 581 8.27 -26.86 1.87
CA PRO A 581 8.91 -27.02 3.17
C PRO A 581 9.98 -28.13 3.14
N GLY A 582 11.11 -27.89 3.81
CA GLY A 582 12.29 -28.77 3.77
C GLY A 582 13.32 -28.46 2.68
N ASN A 583 12.97 -27.62 1.69
CA ASN A 583 13.93 -27.11 0.71
C ASN A 583 14.93 -26.15 1.39
N ARG A 584 16.23 -26.40 1.19
CA ARG A 584 17.32 -25.63 1.84
C ARG A 584 17.39 -24.17 1.37
N TYR A 585 17.06 -23.91 0.11
CA TYR A 585 17.07 -22.55 -0.43
C TYR A 585 15.89 -21.73 0.11
N ALA A 586 14.70 -22.31 0.20
CA ALA A 586 13.55 -21.67 0.85
C ALA A 586 13.82 -21.37 2.33
N MET A 587 14.38 -22.34 3.07
CA MET A 587 14.82 -22.14 4.45
C MET A 587 15.86 -21.01 4.57
N ALA A 588 16.84 -20.97 3.66
CA ALA A 588 17.86 -19.93 3.66
C ALA A 588 17.29 -18.54 3.39
N ILE A 589 16.25 -18.40 2.56
CA ILE A 589 15.57 -17.12 2.32
C ILE A 589 14.92 -16.59 3.61
N PHE A 590 14.18 -17.44 4.35
CA PHE A 590 13.54 -17.03 5.60
C PHE A 590 14.57 -16.71 6.69
N LEU A 591 15.64 -17.52 6.80
CA LEU A 591 16.74 -17.23 7.72
C LEU A 591 17.51 -15.96 7.33
N ALA A 592 17.73 -15.72 6.03
CA ALA A 592 18.35 -14.49 5.54
C ALA A 592 17.54 -13.26 5.98
N MET A 593 16.21 -13.29 5.81
CA MET A 593 15.34 -12.21 6.24
C MET A 593 15.43 -11.99 7.75
N ALA A 594 15.29 -13.05 8.54
CA ALA A 594 15.32 -12.94 10.00
C ALA A 594 16.67 -12.48 10.53
N TRP A 595 17.76 -13.18 10.15
CA TRP A 595 19.11 -12.84 10.60
C TRP A 595 19.59 -11.51 10.05
N GLY A 596 19.18 -11.13 8.84
CA GLY A 596 19.43 -9.80 8.31
C GLY A 596 18.90 -8.73 9.24
N ALA A 597 17.62 -8.84 9.63
CA ALA A 597 16.99 -7.89 10.54
C ALA A 597 17.68 -7.89 11.91
N VAL A 598 17.94 -9.07 12.50
CA VAL A 598 18.61 -9.18 13.81
C VAL A 598 20.01 -8.55 13.79
N ILE A 599 20.86 -8.93 12.81
CA ILE A 599 22.25 -8.46 12.72
C ILE A 599 22.27 -6.94 12.45
N GLY A 600 21.44 -6.47 11.50
CA GLY A 600 21.35 -5.05 11.18
C GLY A 600 20.84 -4.20 12.34
N GLY A 601 19.93 -4.75 13.15
CA GLY A 601 19.38 -4.08 14.32
C GLY A 601 20.43 -3.73 15.38
N VAL A 602 21.61 -4.35 15.35
CA VAL A 602 22.72 -4.07 16.28
C VAL A 602 23.56 -2.86 15.83
N MET A 603 23.54 -2.54 14.52
CA MET A 603 24.39 -1.51 13.92
C MET A 603 24.22 -0.14 14.57
N THR A 604 22.97 0.26 14.85
CA THR A 604 22.63 1.60 15.34
C THR A 604 21.74 1.52 16.59
N LEU A 605 21.56 2.64 17.29
CA LEU A 605 20.63 2.74 18.44
C LEU A 605 19.15 2.61 18.08
N LEU A 606 18.80 2.60 16.79
CA LEU A 606 17.40 2.60 16.33
C LEU A 606 16.88 1.19 16.01
N GLY A 607 17.80 0.26 15.77
CA GLY A 607 17.45 -1.05 15.23
C GLY A 607 16.81 -2.02 16.19
N GLY A 608 16.98 -1.77 17.47
CA GLY A 608 16.31 -2.51 18.53
C GLY A 608 16.34 -1.69 19.81
N ALA A 609 15.40 -1.97 20.69
CA ALA A 609 15.27 -1.19 21.91
C ALA A 609 16.53 -1.33 22.82
N ARG A 610 17.28 -2.43 22.71
CA ARG A 610 18.47 -2.76 23.52
C ARG A 610 19.50 -1.63 23.65
N GLY A 611 19.83 -0.94 22.57
CA GLY A 611 20.88 0.08 22.55
C GLY A 611 20.55 1.30 23.42
N PRO A 612 19.40 1.96 23.21
CA PRO A 612 19.02 3.07 24.06
C PRO A 612 18.69 2.65 25.51
N LEU A 613 18.34 1.38 25.79
CA LEU A 613 18.27 0.90 27.18
C LEU A 613 19.65 0.93 27.83
N ALA A 614 20.65 0.41 27.13
CA ALA A 614 22.00 0.35 27.64
C ALA A 614 22.57 1.74 27.91
N MET A 615 22.28 2.68 26.99
CA MET A 615 22.60 4.09 27.16
C MET A 615 21.93 4.70 28.39
N ALA A 616 20.64 4.42 28.60
CA ALA A 616 19.87 4.93 29.73
C ALA A 616 20.44 4.43 31.07
N ILE A 617 20.65 3.13 31.18
CA ILE A 617 21.08 2.49 32.43
C ILE A 617 22.49 2.96 32.81
N VAL A 618 23.43 3.06 31.85
CA VAL A 618 24.79 3.53 32.16
C VAL A 618 24.82 5.01 32.54
N GLU A 619 24.07 5.87 31.84
CA GLU A 619 23.96 7.30 32.17
C GLU A 619 23.36 7.47 33.58
N GLU A 620 22.30 6.72 33.90
CA GLU A 620 21.62 6.82 35.19
C GLU A 620 22.46 6.25 36.34
N MET A 621 23.16 5.13 36.15
CA MET A 621 23.95 4.50 37.21
C MET A 621 25.30 5.18 37.43
N THR A 622 25.92 5.77 36.40
CA THR A 622 27.31 6.24 36.47
C THR A 622 27.50 7.72 36.14
N GLY A 623 26.46 8.40 35.67
CA GLY A 623 26.54 9.78 35.16
C GLY A 623 27.28 9.91 33.83
N ARG A 624 27.76 8.80 33.24
CA ARG A 624 28.43 8.74 31.94
C ARG A 624 27.54 8.05 30.92
N GLY A 625 27.30 8.71 29.80
CA GLY A 625 26.57 8.14 28.65
C GLY A 625 27.49 7.92 27.45
N PHE A 626 26.91 7.42 26.36
CA PHE A 626 27.55 7.36 25.05
C PHE A 626 26.64 7.95 23.97
N SER A 627 27.25 8.46 22.91
CA SER A 627 26.54 9.03 21.78
C SER A 627 26.07 7.97 20.78
N PHE A 628 25.21 8.37 19.85
CA PHE A 628 24.83 7.54 18.70
C PHE A 628 26.04 7.09 17.88
N THR A 629 27.03 7.97 17.73
CA THR A 629 28.26 7.70 16.99
C THR A 629 29.13 6.70 17.73
N ASP A 630 29.31 6.84 19.05
CA ASP A 630 30.07 5.89 19.87
C ASP A 630 29.56 4.46 19.70
N TRP A 631 28.23 4.27 19.80
CA TRP A 631 27.61 2.97 19.59
C TRP A 631 27.88 2.43 18.19
N THR A 632 27.59 3.24 17.16
CA THR A 632 27.65 2.80 15.77
C THR A 632 29.07 2.43 15.37
N VAL A 633 30.06 3.23 15.78
CA VAL A 633 31.47 2.97 15.50
C VAL A 633 31.95 1.71 16.24
N ALA A 634 31.49 1.46 17.47
CA ALA A 634 31.84 0.26 18.22
C ALA A 634 31.21 -1.02 17.62
N ALA A 635 29.95 -0.94 17.16
CA ALA A 635 29.19 -2.07 16.65
C ALA A 635 29.52 -2.40 15.18
N ALA A 636 29.77 -1.40 14.33
CA ALA A 636 29.80 -1.57 12.88
C ALA A 636 30.76 -2.63 12.35
N PRO A 637 32.04 -2.71 12.78
CA PRO A 637 32.95 -3.74 12.28
C PRO A 637 32.49 -5.16 12.62
N ILE A 638 31.93 -5.34 13.83
CA ILE A 638 31.40 -6.62 14.29
C ILE A 638 30.19 -7.00 13.43
N VAL A 639 29.23 -6.07 13.27
CA VAL A 639 28.01 -6.28 12.47
C VAL A 639 28.34 -6.60 11.01
N ILE A 640 29.25 -5.85 10.38
CA ILE A 640 29.68 -6.11 9.00
C ILE A 640 30.32 -7.49 8.89
N GLY A 641 31.20 -7.86 9.83
CA GLY A 641 31.82 -9.19 9.86
C GLY A 641 30.80 -10.32 10.02
N VAL A 642 29.82 -10.15 10.90
CA VAL A 642 28.74 -11.14 11.12
C VAL A 642 27.82 -11.22 9.89
N LEU A 643 27.49 -10.10 9.22
CA LEU A 643 26.74 -10.10 7.96
C LEU A 643 27.48 -10.85 6.85
N LEU A 644 28.79 -10.64 6.72
CA LEU A 644 29.62 -11.36 5.76
C LEU A 644 29.65 -12.86 6.07
N ALA A 645 29.79 -13.22 7.35
CA ALA A 645 29.73 -14.61 7.78
C ALA A 645 28.36 -15.26 7.49
N ALA A 646 27.26 -14.55 7.77
CA ALA A 646 25.91 -15.00 7.46
C ALA A 646 25.69 -15.18 5.95
N ALA A 647 26.16 -14.23 5.13
CA ALA A 647 26.11 -14.32 3.68
C ALA A 647 26.87 -15.55 3.16
N MET A 648 28.10 -15.77 3.63
CA MET A 648 28.90 -16.93 3.25
C MET A 648 28.27 -18.25 3.70
N LEU A 649 27.75 -18.30 4.93
CA LEU A 649 27.11 -19.49 5.49
C LEU A 649 25.85 -19.87 4.70
N LEU A 650 24.98 -18.90 4.44
CA LEU A 650 23.73 -19.12 3.70
C LEU A 650 23.98 -19.50 2.24
N LEU A 651 24.93 -18.85 1.56
CA LEU A 651 25.31 -19.19 0.18
C LEU A 651 25.93 -20.59 0.06
N ARG A 652 26.65 -21.07 1.09
CA ARG A 652 27.18 -22.44 1.12
C ARG A 652 26.12 -23.48 1.46
N PHE A 653 25.15 -23.12 2.29
CA PHE A 653 24.07 -24.01 2.72
C PHE A 653 23.00 -24.23 1.64
N ALA A 654 22.67 -23.17 0.89
CA ALA A 654 21.57 -23.15 -0.06
C ALA A 654 22.03 -23.46 -1.50
N PRO A 655 21.59 -24.58 -2.12
CA PRO A 655 21.84 -24.82 -3.53
C PRO A 655 21.05 -23.80 -4.38
N HIS A 656 21.75 -23.00 -5.18
CA HIS A 656 21.19 -21.85 -5.89
C HIS A 656 21.22 -21.97 -7.42
N HIS A 657 21.77 -23.05 -7.99
CA HIS A 657 21.93 -23.19 -9.46
C HIS A 657 20.68 -23.69 -10.19
N GLU A 658 19.74 -24.33 -9.49
CA GLU A 658 18.55 -24.99 -10.08
C GLU A 658 17.24 -24.24 -9.79
N VAL A 659 17.32 -23.03 -9.25
CA VAL A 659 16.13 -22.27 -8.84
C VAL A 659 15.62 -21.43 -10.03
N ASP A 660 14.45 -21.80 -10.56
CA ASP A 660 13.74 -20.97 -11.52
C ASP A 660 13.13 -19.74 -10.83
N LEU A 661 13.50 -18.56 -11.32
CA LEU A 661 13.12 -17.27 -10.75
C LEU A 661 11.88 -16.66 -11.40
N GLN A 662 11.38 -17.22 -12.50
CA GLN A 662 10.27 -16.62 -13.25
C GLN A 662 9.05 -16.40 -12.35
N GLY A 663 8.69 -17.40 -11.54
CA GLY A 663 7.59 -17.28 -10.59
C GLY A 663 7.82 -16.25 -9.48
N ALA A 664 9.06 -16.09 -8.99
CA ALA A 664 9.38 -15.03 -8.03
C ALA A 664 9.24 -13.62 -8.63
N LEU A 665 9.73 -13.42 -9.85
CA LEU A 665 9.63 -12.14 -10.56
C LEU A 665 8.17 -11.76 -10.80
N LEU A 666 7.33 -12.72 -11.20
CA LEU A 666 5.88 -12.51 -11.37
C LEU A 666 5.21 -12.06 -10.07
N ARG A 667 5.59 -12.63 -8.92
CA ARG A 667 5.05 -12.23 -7.60
C ARG A 667 5.55 -10.87 -7.12
N ILE A 668 6.80 -10.52 -7.44
CA ILE A 668 7.32 -9.18 -7.18
C ILE A 668 6.55 -8.15 -8.01
N GLU A 669 6.35 -8.42 -9.30
CA GLU A 669 5.58 -7.56 -10.20
C GLU A 669 4.12 -7.44 -9.78
N GLU A 670 3.48 -8.55 -9.38
CA GLU A 670 2.13 -8.55 -8.80
C GLU A 670 2.05 -7.63 -7.58
N ARG A 671 2.98 -7.76 -6.63
CA ARG A 671 2.98 -6.93 -5.42
C ARG A 671 3.26 -5.46 -5.74
N GLN A 672 4.08 -5.16 -6.75
CA GLN A 672 4.31 -3.80 -7.23
C GLN A 672 3.05 -3.19 -7.86
N LEU A 673 2.33 -3.97 -8.68
CA LEU A 673 1.06 -3.54 -9.26
C LEU A 673 0.01 -3.28 -8.17
N GLN A 674 -0.02 -4.09 -7.11
CA GLN A 674 -0.89 -3.84 -5.94
C GLN A 674 -0.50 -2.57 -5.19
N LEU A 675 0.80 -2.34 -4.97
CA LEU A 675 1.30 -1.21 -4.18
C LEU A 675 1.13 0.14 -4.90
N GLY A 676 1.32 0.16 -6.23
CA GLY A 676 1.17 1.36 -7.04
C GLY A 676 2.42 2.24 -7.08
N ARG A 677 2.26 3.54 -7.35
CA ARG A 677 3.36 4.52 -7.34
C ARG A 677 3.58 5.07 -5.93
N MET A 678 4.83 5.41 -5.60
CA MET A 678 5.14 6.09 -4.33
C MET A 678 4.38 7.42 -4.23
N ASP A 679 3.45 7.46 -3.28
CA ASP A 679 2.67 8.65 -2.95
C ASP A 679 3.56 9.75 -2.33
N MET A 680 3.05 10.98 -2.31
CA MET A 680 3.71 12.13 -1.69
C MET A 680 3.95 11.92 -0.19
N GLN A 681 3.08 11.20 0.51
CA GLN A 681 3.28 10.85 1.92
C GLN A 681 4.55 10.00 2.12
N ALA A 682 4.77 8.98 1.30
CA ALA A 682 5.96 8.13 1.36
C ALA A 682 7.25 8.92 1.09
N LYS A 683 7.22 9.85 0.12
CA LYS A 683 8.36 10.73 -0.19
C LYS A 683 8.66 11.73 0.92
N ALA A 684 7.62 12.34 1.48
CA ALA A 684 7.74 13.24 2.62
C ALA A 684 8.30 12.51 3.85
N MET A 685 7.86 11.27 4.09
CA MET A 685 8.39 10.45 5.18
C MET A 685 9.87 10.12 4.97
N ALA A 686 10.28 9.79 3.74
CA ALA A 686 11.68 9.55 3.43
C ALA A 686 12.56 10.80 3.69
N ALA A 687 12.10 11.97 3.24
CA ALA A 687 12.79 13.24 3.47
C ALA A 687 12.89 13.58 4.97
N LEU A 688 11.80 13.39 5.72
CA LEU A 688 11.77 13.60 7.16
C LEU A 688 12.78 12.68 7.86
N MET A 689 12.78 11.38 7.54
CA MET A 689 13.72 10.43 8.14
C MET A 689 15.18 10.77 7.84
N LEU A 690 15.49 11.18 6.60
CA LEU A 690 16.84 11.64 6.26
C LEU A 690 17.26 12.86 7.09
N ALA A 691 16.35 13.80 7.31
CA ALA A 691 16.59 14.97 8.16
C ALA A 691 16.77 14.57 9.64
N THR A 692 15.94 13.66 10.17
CA THR A 692 16.04 13.17 11.56
C THR A 692 17.37 12.46 11.79
N VAL A 693 17.78 11.58 10.88
CA VAL A 693 19.09 10.88 10.96
C VAL A 693 20.24 11.86 10.88
N GLY A 694 20.18 12.85 9.97
CA GLY A 694 21.16 13.94 9.93
C GLY A 694 21.24 14.70 11.25
N GLY A 695 20.09 15.00 11.87
CA GLY A 695 20.02 15.61 13.20
C GLY A 695 20.71 14.78 14.27
N TRP A 696 20.47 13.46 14.32
CA TRP A 696 21.13 12.58 15.30
C TRP A 696 22.65 12.51 15.12
N ILE A 697 23.14 12.53 13.88
CA ILE A 697 24.58 12.45 13.60
C ILE A 697 25.28 13.77 13.95
N PHE A 698 24.72 14.91 13.54
CA PHE A 698 25.42 16.20 13.60
C PHE A 698 25.02 17.11 14.77
N MET A 699 23.85 16.90 15.38
CA MET A 699 23.27 17.83 16.37
C MET A 699 22.98 17.18 17.73
N SER A 700 23.27 15.89 17.91
CA SER A 700 22.89 15.15 19.11
C SER A 700 23.57 15.65 20.39
N GLU A 701 24.81 16.13 20.31
CA GLU A 701 25.56 16.66 21.47
C GLU A 701 24.95 17.96 22.02
N GLY A 702 24.42 18.83 21.16
CA GLY A 702 23.84 20.12 21.57
C GLY A 702 22.35 20.08 21.88
N VAL A 703 21.57 19.32 21.10
CA VAL A 703 20.09 19.31 21.16
C VAL A 703 19.54 18.09 21.89
N GLY A 704 20.27 16.98 21.91
CA GLY A 704 19.86 15.71 22.49
C GLY A 704 19.04 14.84 21.54
N LEU A 705 19.28 13.52 21.59
CA LEU A 705 18.63 12.52 20.72
C LEU A 705 17.11 12.51 20.86
N ALA A 706 16.61 12.59 22.11
CA ALA A 706 15.19 12.58 22.42
C ALA A 706 14.46 13.79 21.84
N THR A 707 15.04 14.98 21.97
CA THR A 707 14.49 16.23 21.45
C THR A 707 14.33 16.18 19.93
N ILE A 708 15.37 15.71 19.22
CA ILE A 708 15.34 15.56 17.76
C ILE A 708 14.23 14.58 17.34
N ALA A 709 14.09 13.45 18.05
CA ALA A 709 13.05 12.46 17.78
C ALA A 709 11.65 13.05 17.98
N LEU A 710 11.40 13.74 19.10
CA LEU A 710 10.11 14.36 19.41
C LEU A 710 9.73 15.48 18.44
N ILE A 711 10.68 16.34 18.05
CA ILE A 711 10.45 17.36 17.01
C ILE A 711 10.07 16.70 15.68
N SER A 712 10.76 15.61 15.32
CA SER A 712 10.47 14.87 14.09
C SER A 712 9.08 14.23 14.13
N VAL A 713 8.64 13.71 15.28
CA VAL A 713 7.28 13.21 15.48
C VAL A 713 6.25 14.33 15.28
N VAL A 714 6.47 15.50 15.88
CA VAL A 714 5.56 16.65 15.71
C VAL A 714 5.53 17.09 14.24
N ALA A 715 6.68 17.15 13.57
CA ALA A 715 6.78 17.48 12.15
C ALA A 715 6.03 16.47 11.27
N MET A 716 6.12 15.17 11.57
CA MET A 716 5.41 14.11 10.85
C MET A 716 3.89 14.33 10.84
N PHE A 717 3.32 14.68 11.99
CA PHE A 717 1.89 14.97 12.12
C PHE A 717 1.50 16.34 11.56
N ALA A 718 2.33 17.36 11.76
CA ALA A 718 2.10 18.70 11.23
C ALA A 718 2.06 18.69 9.68
N LEU A 719 2.94 17.90 9.05
CA LEU A 719 2.97 17.66 7.61
C LEU A 719 1.86 16.71 7.13
N ARG A 720 1.03 16.17 8.04
CA ARG A 720 -0.05 15.21 7.76
C ARG A 720 0.43 13.99 6.96
N ILE A 721 1.61 13.49 7.29
CA ILE A 721 2.16 12.28 6.67
C ILE A 721 1.34 11.05 7.08
N VAL A 722 0.94 10.98 8.35
CA VAL A 722 0.12 9.91 8.93
C VAL A 722 -0.85 10.44 10.00
N GLY A 723 -1.95 9.73 10.25
CA GLY A 723 -2.88 10.01 11.35
C GLY A 723 -2.49 9.32 12.67
N TRP A 724 -2.72 9.97 13.82
CA TRP A 724 -2.35 9.41 15.14
C TRP A 724 -3.03 8.06 15.41
N LYS A 725 -4.35 7.98 15.17
CA LYS A 725 -5.11 6.73 15.35
C LYS A 725 -4.62 5.60 14.45
N GLU A 726 -4.11 5.92 13.27
CA GLU A 726 -3.63 4.92 12.30
C GLU A 726 -2.35 4.24 12.75
N ILE A 727 -1.45 4.99 13.39
CA ILE A 727 -0.16 4.45 13.83
C ILE A 727 -0.17 3.95 15.27
N GLN A 728 -1.18 4.32 16.08
CA GLN A 728 -1.25 3.96 17.50
C GLN A 728 -1.14 2.45 17.75
N SER A 729 -1.73 1.63 16.88
CA SER A 729 -1.65 0.16 16.96
C SER A 729 -0.28 -0.42 16.61
N HIS A 730 0.58 0.37 15.97
CA HIS A 730 1.92 -0.02 15.54
C HIS A 730 3.02 0.43 16.53
N ILE A 731 2.65 1.20 17.55
CA ILE A 731 3.57 1.65 18.61
C ILE A 731 3.60 0.60 19.72
N ASP A 732 4.80 0.10 20.04
CA ASP A 732 4.98 -0.82 21.18
C ASP A 732 5.10 -0.05 22.50
N TRP A 733 3.94 0.23 23.09
CA TRP A 733 3.85 0.85 24.43
C TRP A 733 4.45 -0.02 25.52
N GLY A 734 4.45 -1.34 25.34
CA GLY A 734 5.00 -2.29 26.31
C GLY A 734 6.48 -2.08 26.51
N ILE A 735 7.24 -1.89 25.44
CA ILE A 735 8.68 -1.61 25.52
C ILE A 735 8.93 -0.29 26.26
N VAL A 736 8.21 0.79 25.94
CA VAL A 736 8.38 2.08 26.65
C VAL A 736 8.17 1.93 28.16
N LEU A 737 7.11 1.22 28.56
CA LEU A 737 6.82 0.95 29.97
C LEU A 737 7.88 0.07 30.65
N MET A 738 8.38 -0.93 29.92
CA MET A 738 9.41 -1.84 30.42
C MET A 738 10.69 -1.09 30.80
N TYR A 739 11.05 -0.06 30.04
CA TYR A 739 12.30 0.68 30.18
C TYR A 739 12.31 1.54 31.43
N GLY A 740 11.22 2.28 31.66
CA GLY A 740 11.08 3.07 32.87
C GLY A 740 11.22 2.21 34.14
N GLY A 741 10.63 1.02 34.14
CA GLY A 741 10.77 0.12 35.28
C GLY A 741 12.12 -0.57 35.39
N ALA A 742 12.76 -0.96 34.28
CA ALA A 742 14.11 -1.51 34.31
C ALA A 742 15.15 -0.50 34.82
N ILE A 743 15.04 0.77 34.37
CA ILE A 743 15.89 1.87 34.85
C ILE A 743 15.64 2.12 36.34
N ALA A 744 14.37 2.12 36.79
CA ALA A 744 14.03 2.28 38.20
C ALA A 744 14.66 1.19 39.08
N ILE A 745 14.56 -0.07 38.65
CA ILE A 745 15.17 -1.21 39.37
C ILE A 745 16.70 -1.08 39.37
N ALA A 746 17.32 -0.82 38.22
CA ALA A 746 18.77 -0.65 38.11
C ALA A 746 19.29 0.48 39.03
N LYS A 747 18.61 1.63 39.03
CA LYS A 747 18.95 2.77 39.87
C LYS A 747 18.75 2.49 41.35
N SER A 748 17.73 1.71 41.72
CA SER A 748 17.53 1.29 43.11
C SER A 748 18.69 0.45 43.64
N LEU A 749 19.26 -0.44 42.82
CA LEU A 749 20.42 -1.24 43.22
C LEU A 749 21.68 -0.38 43.40
N GLU A 750 21.88 0.63 42.56
CA GLU A 750 22.98 1.60 42.70
C GLU A 750 22.83 2.44 43.97
N LYS A 751 21.68 3.11 44.15
CA LYS A 751 21.45 4.02 45.28
C LYS A 751 21.51 3.37 46.65
N THR A 752 21.16 2.09 46.73
CA THR A 752 21.09 1.34 48.00
C THR A 752 22.38 0.58 48.33
N GLY A 753 23.37 0.59 47.43
CA GLY A 753 24.62 -0.17 47.56
C GLY A 753 24.49 -1.67 47.25
N ALA A 754 23.30 -2.15 46.87
CA ALA A 754 23.07 -3.56 46.54
C ALA A 754 23.89 -4.02 45.32
N ALA A 755 24.09 -3.13 44.34
CA ALA A 755 24.85 -3.43 43.13
C ALA A 755 26.34 -3.72 43.44
N GLU A 756 26.94 -2.95 44.36
CA GLU A 756 28.31 -3.14 44.84
C GLU A 756 28.46 -4.42 45.69
N TRP A 757 27.45 -4.72 46.52
CA TRP A 757 27.42 -5.94 47.31
C TRP A 757 27.37 -7.20 46.43
N VAL A 758 26.53 -7.22 45.39
CA VAL A 758 26.50 -8.34 44.43
C VAL A 758 27.85 -8.50 43.73
N ALA A 759 28.47 -7.39 43.34
CA ALA A 759 29.75 -7.42 42.66
C ALA A 759 30.89 -8.00 43.53
N THR A 760 30.95 -7.61 44.80
CA THR A 760 31.92 -8.16 45.76
C THR A 760 31.65 -9.63 46.12
N ALA A 761 30.39 -10.06 46.16
CA ALA A 761 30.02 -11.41 46.59
C ALA A 761 30.25 -12.51 45.53
N PHE A 762 30.13 -12.18 44.24
CA PHE A 762 30.11 -13.18 43.16
C PHE A 762 31.32 -13.13 42.20
N TRP A 763 32.20 -12.13 42.32
CA TRP A 763 33.30 -11.98 41.37
C TRP A 763 34.61 -12.62 41.86
N PRO A 764 35.27 -13.47 41.04
CA PRO A 764 36.57 -14.02 41.39
C PRO A 764 37.67 -12.96 41.37
N ASP A 765 38.54 -12.95 42.39
CA ASP A 765 39.75 -12.13 42.40
C ASP A 765 40.64 -12.46 41.19
N GLY A 766 40.86 -11.46 40.31
CA GLY A 766 41.79 -11.55 39.17
C GLY A 766 41.17 -11.62 37.77
N LEU A 767 39.84 -11.67 37.62
CA LEU A 767 39.20 -11.64 36.30
C LEU A 767 38.95 -10.19 35.86
N THR A 768 39.90 -9.60 35.12
CA THR A 768 39.82 -8.21 34.65
C THR A 768 40.01 -8.09 33.14
N GLY A 769 39.72 -6.89 32.62
CA GLY A 769 39.98 -6.53 31.24
C GLY A 769 39.19 -7.34 30.20
N ILE A 770 39.83 -7.72 29.09
CA ILE A 770 39.17 -8.37 27.94
C ILE A 770 38.50 -9.70 28.36
N ALA A 771 39.12 -10.46 29.27
CA ALA A 771 38.57 -11.73 29.74
C ALA A 771 37.22 -11.54 30.44
N MET A 772 37.08 -10.47 31.24
CA MET A 772 35.82 -10.10 31.87
C MET A 772 34.76 -9.74 30.83
N LEU A 773 35.08 -8.84 29.90
CA LEU A 773 34.12 -8.38 28.88
C LEU A 773 33.70 -9.52 27.95
N ALA A 774 34.62 -10.43 27.61
CA ALA A 774 34.32 -11.63 26.83
C ALA A 774 33.34 -12.56 27.56
N LEU A 775 33.52 -12.75 28.88
CA LEU A 775 32.64 -13.57 29.70
C LEU A 775 31.25 -12.94 29.84
N VAL A 776 31.18 -11.63 30.13
CA VAL A 776 29.92 -10.87 30.19
C VAL A 776 29.20 -10.91 28.84
N GLY A 777 29.93 -10.72 27.74
CA GLY A 777 29.40 -10.81 26.38
C GLY A 777 28.85 -12.19 26.05
N LEU A 778 29.58 -13.25 26.40
CA LEU A 778 29.14 -14.64 26.22
C LEU A 778 27.85 -14.92 27.00
N PHE A 779 27.79 -14.58 28.30
CA PHE A 779 26.59 -14.79 29.10
C PHE A 779 25.40 -13.98 28.57
N THR A 780 25.62 -12.73 28.17
CA THR A 780 24.58 -11.89 27.59
C THR A 780 24.04 -12.51 26.30
N MET A 781 24.93 -12.98 25.42
CA MET A 781 24.56 -13.63 24.16
C MET A 781 23.77 -14.92 24.38
N LEU A 782 24.18 -15.76 25.34
CA LEU A 782 23.45 -17.00 25.67
C LEU A 782 22.09 -16.70 26.30
N LEU A 783 22.03 -15.72 27.20
CA LEU A 783 20.78 -15.32 27.86
C LEU A 783 19.75 -14.82 26.84
N THR A 784 20.20 -14.07 25.85
CA THR A 784 19.32 -13.49 24.82
C THR A 784 18.69 -14.50 23.85
N GLU A 785 19.16 -15.75 23.84
CA GLU A 785 18.49 -16.85 23.11
C GLU A 785 17.25 -17.37 23.86
N ALA A 786 17.22 -17.19 25.19
CA ALA A 786 16.14 -17.67 26.04
C ALA A 786 15.11 -16.60 26.37
N ILE A 787 15.52 -15.33 26.42
CA ILE A 787 14.67 -14.18 26.80
C ILE A 787 14.79 -13.05 25.79
N SER A 788 13.96 -12.01 25.91
CA SER A 788 14.05 -10.87 24.99
C SER A 788 15.36 -10.09 25.15
N ASN A 789 15.86 -9.56 24.03
CA ASN A 789 17.10 -8.77 23.98
C ASN A 789 17.14 -7.63 25.01
N SER A 790 16.03 -6.89 25.14
CA SER A 790 15.95 -5.79 26.11
C SER A 790 15.88 -6.28 27.56
N ALA A 791 15.25 -7.42 27.82
CA ALA A 791 15.28 -8.03 29.16
C ALA A 791 16.71 -8.48 29.51
N ALA A 792 17.46 -9.06 28.57
CA ALA A 792 18.86 -9.41 28.77
C ALA A 792 19.70 -8.18 29.17
N VAL A 793 19.52 -7.03 28.50
CA VAL A 793 20.18 -5.78 28.90
C VAL A 793 19.76 -5.30 30.29
N ALA A 794 18.46 -5.30 30.58
CA ALA A 794 17.91 -4.89 31.88
C ALA A 794 18.45 -5.73 33.05
N ILE A 795 18.75 -7.01 32.80
CA ILE A 795 19.28 -7.94 33.79
C ILE A 795 20.81 -7.83 33.89
N MET A 796 21.50 -7.82 32.75
CA MET A 796 22.96 -7.94 32.74
C MET A 796 23.66 -6.63 33.12
N LEU A 797 23.11 -5.45 32.80
CA LEU A 797 23.78 -4.18 33.09
C LEU A 797 23.88 -3.85 34.59
N PRO A 798 22.82 -3.98 35.40
CA PRO A 798 22.92 -3.70 36.83
C PRO A 798 23.93 -4.59 37.55
N ILE A 799 24.21 -5.77 37.00
CA ILE A 799 25.20 -6.72 37.52
C ILE A 799 26.60 -6.38 36.97
N SER A 800 26.72 -6.14 35.67
CA SER A 800 28.01 -6.00 34.99
C SER A 800 28.68 -4.64 35.22
N LEU A 801 27.89 -3.57 35.39
CA LEU A 801 28.43 -2.21 35.57
C LEU A 801 29.23 -2.05 36.88
N PRO A 802 28.71 -2.43 38.07
CA PRO A 802 29.49 -2.35 39.30
C PRO A 802 30.74 -3.23 39.25
N LEU A 803 30.61 -4.45 38.70
CA LEU A 803 31.74 -5.36 38.50
C LEU A 803 32.85 -4.71 37.66
N GLY A 804 32.46 -4.01 36.59
CA GLY A 804 33.40 -3.36 35.70
C GLY A 804 34.10 -2.17 36.36
N VAL A 805 33.35 -1.35 37.10
CA VAL A 805 33.88 -0.20 37.84
C VAL A 805 34.89 -0.66 38.90
N MET A 806 34.57 -1.71 39.66
CA MET A 806 35.50 -2.31 40.63
C MET A 806 36.76 -2.87 39.98
N SER A 807 36.63 -3.38 38.76
CA SER A 807 37.76 -3.89 37.96
C SER A 807 38.53 -2.79 37.21
N GLY A 808 38.20 -1.52 37.42
CA GLY A 808 38.87 -0.37 36.78
C GLY A 808 38.49 -0.13 35.32
N MET A 809 37.44 -0.77 34.81
CA MET A 809 37.01 -0.61 33.42
C MET A 809 36.09 0.60 33.23
N ASP A 810 36.15 1.20 32.03
CA ASP A 810 35.22 2.26 31.67
C ASP A 810 33.77 1.73 31.64
N PRO A 811 32.82 2.32 32.39
CA PRO A 811 31.43 1.84 32.45
C PRO A 811 30.76 1.81 31.08
N THR A 812 31.15 2.73 30.19
CA THR A 812 30.64 2.78 28.82
C THR A 812 31.01 1.52 28.03
N THR A 813 32.25 1.04 28.17
CA THR A 813 32.74 -0.17 27.51
C THR A 813 31.96 -1.41 27.95
N VAL A 814 31.62 -1.50 29.25
CA VAL A 814 30.75 -2.55 29.79
C VAL A 814 29.33 -2.43 29.22
N ALA A 815 28.80 -1.22 29.15
CA ALA A 815 27.46 -0.97 28.62
C ALA A 815 27.35 -1.34 27.13
N LEU A 816 28.35 -0.96 26.33
CA LEU A 816 28.47 -1.33 24.92
C LEU A 816 28.59 -2.86 24.76
N THR A 817 29.35 -3.52 25.63
CA THR A 817 29.52 -4.98 25.61
C THR A 817 28.18 -5.69 25.76
N VAL A 818 27.43 -5.39 26.83
CA VAL A 818 26.11 -6.00 27.07
C VAL A 818 25.12 -5.59 25.99
N GLY A 819 25.08 -4.31 25.64
CA GLY A 819 24.16 -3.78 24.63
C GLY A 819 24.33 -4.45 23.26
N ILE A 820 25.56 -4.54 22.74
CA ILE A 820 25.85 -5.13 21.43
C ILE A 820 25.61 -6.64 21.46
N MET A 821 26.12 -7.34 22.48
CA MET A 821 26.03 -8.80 22.54
C MET A 821 24.61 -9.32 22.80
N SER A 822 23.76 -8.54 23.47
CA SER A 822 22.32 -8.85 23.61
C SER A 822 21.55 -8.84 22.28
N GLY A 823 22.17 -8.37 21.19
CA GLY A 823 21.53 -8.34 19.88
C GLY A 823 21.78 -9.56 19.01
N PHE A 824 22.67 -10.48 19.40
CA PHE A 824 23.12 -11.59 18.57
C PHE A 824 22.42 -12.92 18.92
N ALA A 825 21.09 -12.93 18.84
CA ALA A 825 20.25 -14.13 19.00
C ALA A 825 19.90 -14.77 17.64
N PHE A 826 20.50 -15.93 17.36
CA PHE A 826 20.39 -16.64 16.07
C PHE A 826 19.89 -18.07 16.17
N MET A 827 19.97 -18.71 17.34
CA MET A 827 19.81 -20.16 17.51
C MET A 827 18.35 -20.57 17.70
N LEU A 828 17.61 -19.86 18.56
CA LEU A 828 16.27 -20.24 18.96
C LEU A 828 15.20 -19.31 18.37
N PRO A 829 14.01 -19.85 17.99
CA PRO A 829 12.89 -19.03 17.57
C PRO A 829 12.44 -18.03 18.63
N MET A 830 12.57 -18.38 19.92
CA MET A 830 12.14 -17.55 21.03
C MET A 830 13.05 -16.34 21.30
N GLY A 831 14.30 -16.35 20.81
CA GLY A 831 15.25 -15.27 21.08
C GLY A 831 14.84 -13.92 20.48
N THR A 832 14.25 -13.93 19.28
CA THR A 832 13.73 -12.70 18.65
C THR A 832 12.42 -12.93 17.90
N PRO A 833 11.53 -11.91 17.80
CA PRO A 833 10.32 -12.02 16.98
C PRO A 833 10.61 -12.29 15.51
N ALA A 834 11.73 -11.80 14.96
CA ALA A 834 12.15 -12.07 13.59
C ALA A 834 12.41 -13.58 13.37
N ASN A 835 13.11 -14.22 14.29
CA ASN A 835 13.36 -15.67 14.27
C ASN A 835 12.06 -16.46 14.45
N ALA A 836 11.19 -16.04 15.37
CA ALA A 836 9.88 -16.66 15.58
C ALA A 836 9.00 -16.60 14.33
N MET A 837 8.95 -15.43 13.67
CA MET A 837 8.21 -15.23 12.43
C MET A 837 8.73 -16.11 11.30
N ALA A 838 10.05 -16.19 11.12
CA ALA A 838 10.64 -17.10 10.14
C ALA A 838 10.36 -18.57 10.47
N PHE A 839 10.39 -18.96 11.74
CA PHE A 839 10.07 -20.32 12.16
C PHE A 839 8.59 -20.68 11.94
N ALA A 840 7.68 -19.75 12.24
CA ALA A 840 6.23 -19.92 12.08
C ALA A 840 5.78 -20.18 10.63
N THR A 841 6.63 -19.90 9.64
CA THR A 841 6.40 -20.25 8.23
C THR A 841 6.31 -21.75 7.98
N GLY A 842 6.86 -22.59 8.85
CA GLY A 842 6.97 -24.03 8.65
C GLY A 842 8.07 -24.46 7.67
N TYR A 843 8.83 -23.52 7.09
CA TYR A 843 9.96 -23.81 6.19
C TYR A 843 11.30 -23.97 6.91
N VAL A 844 11.40 -23.48 8.15
CA VAL A 844 12.63 -23.49 8.95
C VAL A 844 12.62 -24.67 9.91
N ASP A 845 13.58 -25.57 9.75
CA ASP A 845 13.81 -26.67 10.68
C ASP A 845 14.57 -26.20 11.92
N LEU A 846 14.09 -26.54 13.12
CA LEU A 846 14.64 -26.08 14.40
C LEU A 846 16.09 -26.55 14.61
N LEU A 847 16.39 -27.83 14.35
CA LEU A 847 17.73 -28.38 14.60
C LEU A 847 18.77 -27.75 13.67
N ARG A 848 18.40 -27.52 12.41
CA ARG A 848 19.25 -26.80 11.44
C ARG A 848 19.41 -25.33 11.82
N MET A 849 18.34 -24.68 12.29
CA MET A 849 18.42 -23.30 12.78
C MET A 849 19.40 -23.19 13.95
N ILE A 850 19.31 -24.07 14.96
CA ILE A 850 20.23 -24.11 16.11
C ILE A 850 21.66 -24.32 15.63
N ARG A 851 21.90 -25.31 14.75
CA ARG A 851 23.24 -25.61 14.25
C ARG A 851 23.85 -24.43 13.50
N LEU A 852 23.15 -23.86 12.53
CA LEU A 852 23.66 -22.74 11.74
C LEU A 852 23.75 -21.46 12.59
N GLY A 853 22.77 -21.21 13.45
CA GLY A 853 22.74 -20.10 14.41
C GLY A 853 23.92 -20.16 15.38
N SER A 854 24.28 -21.33 15.89
CA SER A 854 25.44 -21.47 16.79
C SER A 854 26.77 -21.12 16.11
N MET A 855 26.89 -21.37 14.80
CA MET A 855 28.06 -20.98 14.02
C MET A 855 28.15 -19.45 13.92
N LEU A 856 27.02 -18.78 13.73
CA LEU A 856 26.97 -17.31 13.72
C LEU A 856 27.19 -16.71 15.11
N ALA A 857 26.61 -17.29 16.16
CA ALA A 857 26.81 -16.85 17.53
C ALA A 857 28.30 -16.93 17.94
N LEU A 858 28.96 -18.05 17.62
CA LEU A 858 30.40 -18.21 17.84
C LEU A 858 31.21 -17.19 17.03
N THR A 859 30.80 -16.92 15.79
CA THR A 859 31.45 -15.91 14.94
C THR A 859 31.29 -14.50 15.53
N ALA A 860 30.09 -14.16 15.99
CA ALA A 860 29.80 -12.87 16.62
C ALA A 860 30.63 -12.67 17.90
N LEU A 861 30.70 -13.69 18.76
CA LEU A 861 31.54 -13.65 19.96
C LEU A 861 33.02 -13.50 19.62
N THR A 862 33.51 -14.23 18.61
CA THR A 862 34.90 -14.14 18.17
C THR A 862 35.23 -12.74 17.64
N LEU A 863 34.38 -12.20 16.77
CA LEU A 863 34.54 -10.85 16.22
C LEU A 863 34.43 -9.77 17.30
N PHE A 864 33.56 -9.97 18.30
CA PHE A 864 33.47 -9.10 19.45
C PHE A 864 34.78 -9.09 20.27
N VAL A 865 35.33 -10.25 20.60
CA VAL A 865 36.61 -10.35 21.34
C VAL A 865 37.77 -9.74 20.55
N LEU A 866 37.81 -9.95 19.23
CA LEU A 866 38.77 -9.27 18.35
C LEU A 866 38.53 -7.76 18.33
N GLY A 867 37.28 -7.33 18.32
CA GLY A 867 36.88 -5.93 18.44
C GLY A 867 37.43 -5.28 19.71
N LEU A 868 37.28 -5.95 20.87
CA LEU A 868 37.83 -5.50 22.14
C LEU A 868 39.36 -5.37 22.13
N GLY A 869 40.06 -6.32 21.51
CA GLY A 869 41.52 -6.34 21.49
C GLY A 869 42.17 -5.38 20.48
N PHE A 870 41.51 -5.11 19.36
CA PHE A 870 42.11 -4.36 18.24
C PHE A 870 41.37 -3.08 17.89
N TRP A 871 40.04 -3.11 17.77
CA TRP A 871 39.26 -1.98 17.27
C TRP A 871 38.93 -0.96 18.36
N TRP A 872 38.46 -1.43 19.50
CA TRP A 872 38.00 -0.58 20.61
C TRP A 872 39.13 0.29 21.18
N PRO A 873 40.39 -0.19 21.31
CA PRO A 873 41.53 0.66 21.66
C PRO A 873 41.78 1.80 20.66
N LEU A 874 41.63 1.54 19.35
CA LEU A 874 41.86 2.55 18.30
C LEU A 874 40.87 3.71 18.34
N ILE A 875 39.65 3.46 18.82
CA ILE A 875 38.61 4.47 18.98
C ILE A 875 38.60 5.09 20.39
N GLY A 876 39.66 4.89 21.19
CA GLY A 876 39.80 5.46 22.52
C GLY A 876 38.98 4.75 23.61
N ARG A 877 38.51 3.52 23.34
CA ARG A 877 37.72 2.67 24.25
C ARG A 877 38.50 1.41 24.64
N GLY A 878 39.82 1.53 24.77
CA GLY A 878 40.71 0.44 25.18
C GLY A 878 40.38 -0.06 26.58
N VAL A 879 40.72 -1.32 26.82
CA VAL A 879 40.52 -2.04 28.08
C VAL A 879 41.78 -1.99 28.93
#